data_AF-A0A7X0Y0C4-F1
#
_entry.id   AF-A0A7X0Y0C4-F1
#
_cell.length_a   1.000
_cell.length_b   1.000
_cell.length_c   1.000
_cell.angle_alpha   90.00
_cell.angle_beta   90.00
_cell.angle_gamma   90.00
#
_symmetry.space_group_name_H-M   'P 1'
#
loop_
_entity.id
_entity.type
_entity.pdbx_description
1 polymer ?
#
loop_
_entity_poly.entity_id
_entity_poly.type
_entity_poly.pdbx_seq_one_letter_code
_entity_poly.pdbx_strand_id
1 'polypeptide(L)'
;MTTHVLAAPIEVALTPYQPNQTLDVAVKNRERIQEAIPTTTVAGQIVTVQLPKGVFAISGALTLYSNVTLTGVSEAETTLILDAGIQSVGLSYHPDSHPAPSEAQASVQQVTITQLTLKITEADTRVPPIDITSEQLKNYAGNGPDAFPYANFSCIDIGNRFIDPTLTFQKPVYQPNAQILIEHVTIDGSTPTGCKGENGISIRNSKGVVIQQCTIRGIGEKNGIAVQECDSVTIEKNTISDVGRSGIFVYFRNTAVLVKENTITNWLQRYGALHYVMTYRAYMHAKPGENRDKPDSNSDSAIYAYGPMNEGMTITGNTIIARTQAANPCNAQIQRFWNAEPAADKPALPAAYTQYAGIRVAGTYTAKVMQNRVELETPEALAFMVISAKQLRFETEEQEKPAISFYGGHDIQIQHNQFYQYQTAGGTSSMVVPIRLFNILPPNYNTIENWAEDMPGVLIDQNMFSVEGRISHAYQTLCELHLGNEDHDSDTVASAITITNNQLHIPAWNQGNRAFFTLQKDTLLGVTRQMVLHNFEMWGNQFTDRTPPIQTILLAENIDFLTQLELQRTTDATQQRVTLQGTWQVLAKNPDAPGGASKSVSYYNKATFAGQTVPVTNQTSFQFQLPFQDWQQAEKANTLVSFQDTEAITPTQTKAYAFLPTMAIETYVLGATYLKGSYTGPATKIRLFVNGVAGRDGALNANGGANTLTIYASDKIRNLTDVVEVALFDAAGQEIARQLVPVHAMLPAVLPSPYIFGANSVIGTYTGAGDSIRLYVNGSQVKTGALQKDTSSFTIWAKDLIPAKTDTVEVVLFDSTGKEIARSRVIITEMPTLKVDSYLLTSDAITGTYTGLGSTIQLRVNGTVVTKEGRLDATTKRFVVEQVPTWVHTTDDTVVVDLLDAAGHVLVTATVVLVDPPAVSPDPYPWNNQTITGTYRGQGDTVQLSVNGKVVKSAAVQPTDRTFAIWAQGLLPSKDASVDIILCDKNKVEIARATVVVTDPPSITPALYLWGNPYITGTFTGLGASVSLYANGKGIKTATVNEDNTFRIYANTFIDKVTDLVEIALVDSQGREIARSKVRMTVIPTIQPDIYLWGTTSVTGAFEGSEGVVKYVKLLENGKQIHITGGLDFATKSFGIYAYNVIKNKGSLVEAVLCDTTETEMARATVTIKQLPSISPDQYPWNTTYVSGVYVDSDGMAKKVRLLENGKAIATGQLNPATNSFLIYAKGYITSPSAAKANLTVALYDSQDKELVKNTVTII
;
A
#
# COMPACT_ATOMS: atom_id res chain seq x y z
N MET A 1 48.19 19.43 -4.85
CA MET A 1 46.78 19.34 -5.28
C MET A 1 46.15 20.69 -5.04
N THR A 2 45.68 21.32 -6.11
CA THR A 2 44.80 22.49 -6.07
C THR A 2 43.59 22.15 -5.20
N THR A 3 43.41 22.91 -4.13
CA THR A 3 42.26 22.85 -3.23
C THR A 3 40.99 23.16 -4.02
N HIS A 4 40.18 22.15 -4.34
CA HIS A 4 38.82 22.36 -4.83
C HIS A 4 37.97 22.88 -3.68
N VAL A 5 37.76 24.19 -3.63
CA VAL A 5 36.76 24.82 -2.77
C VAL A 5 35.40 24.38 -3.29
N LEU A 6 34.66 23.58 -2.50
CA LEU A 6 33.26 23.29 -2.79
C LEU A 6 32.50 24.62 -2.75
N ALA A 7 32.00 25.07 -3.90
CA ALA A 7 31.11 26.21 -3.95
C ALA A 7 29.80 25.85 -3.23
N ALA A 8 29.22 26.82 -2.52
CA ALA A 8 27.88 26.66 -1.96
C ALA A 8 26.88 26.32 -3.08
N PRO A 9 25.85 25.48 -2.82
CA PRO A 9 24.82 25.18 -3.81
C PRO A 9 24.15 26.46 -4.32
N ILE A 10 23.85 26.50 -5.61
CA ILE A 10 23.04 27.54 -6.23
C ILE A 10 21.58 27.19 -5.98
N GLU A 11 20.95 27.88 -5.04
CA GLU A 11 19.52 27.73 -4.77
C GLU A 11 18.68 28.43 -5.82
N VAL A 12 17.73 27.72 -6.43
CA VAL A 12 16.85 28.26 -7.46
C VAL A 12 15.48 28.60 -6.87
N ALA A 13 15.02 29.84 -7.04
CA ALA A 13 13.68 30.26 -6.61
C ALA A 13 12.63 29.97 -7.71
N LEU A 14 11.81 28.93 -7.51
CA LEU A 14 10.76 28.52 -8.45
C LEU A 14 9.38 28.94 -7.99
N THR A 15 8.51 29.26 -8.94
CA THR A 15 7.10 29.56 -8.68
C THR A 15 6.32 28.24 -8.59
N PRO A 16 5.67 27.92 -7.45
CA PRO A 16 4.93 26.66 -7.27
C PRO A 16 3.82 26.46 -8.30
N TYR A 17 3.58 25.20 -8.66
CA TYR A 17 2.53 24.80 -9.58
C TYR A 17 1.13 25.12 -9.03
N GLN A 18 0.24 25.68 -9.86
CA GLN A 18 -1.18 25.87 -9.57
C GLN A 18 -2.05 25.20 -10.65
N PRO A 19 -3.21 24.60 -10.30
CA PRO A 19 -4.17 24.14 -11.30
C PRO A 19 -4.59 25.28 -12.24
N ASN A 20 -4.51 25.09 -13.56
CA ASN A 20 -4.73 26.10 -14.61
C ASN A 20 -3.61 27.17 -14.78
N GLN A 21 -2.42 26.90 -14.26
CA GLN A 21 -1.25 27.77 -14.48
C GLN A 21 -0.94 27.98 -15.97
N THR A 22 -0.58 29.21 -16.33
CA THR A 22 -0.23 29.58 -17.72
C THR A 22 1.15 29.03 -18.12
N LEU A 23 1.31 28.76 -19.43
CA LEU A 23 2.58 28.32 -20.04
C LEU A 23 3.76 29.23 -19.66
N ASP A 24 3.50 30.53 -19.52
CA ASP A 24 4.52 31.54 -19.15
C ASP A 24 5.22 31.26 -17.82
N VAL A 25 4.52 30.73 -16.81
CA VAL A 25 5.15 30.43 -15.51
C VAL A 25 6.03 29.20 -15.61
N ALA A 26 5.61 28.19 -16.38
CA ALA A 26 6.41 26.99 -16.64
C ALA A 26 7.67 27.31 -17.45
N VAL A 27 7.57 28.19 -18.45
CA VAL A 27 8.72 28.69 -19.22
C VAL A 27 9.69 29.45 -18.31
N LYS A 28 9.19 30.34 -17.43
CA LYS A 28 10.02 31.09 -16.47
C LYS A 28 10.72 30.20 -15.45
N ASN A 29 10.05 29.16 -14.95
CA ASN A 29 10.67 28.20 -14.04
C ASN A 29 11.83 27.47 -14.74
N ARG A 30 11.63 26.99 -15.98
CA ARG A 30 12.72 26.41 -16.78
C ARG A 30 13.86 27.40 -16.98
N GLU A 31 13.57 28.66 -17.30
CA GLU A 31 14.54 29.76 -17.44
C GLU A 31 15.44 29.90 -16.22
N ARG A 32 14.84 29.96 -15.03
CA ARG A 32 15.58 30.11 -13.77
C ARG A 32 16.45 28.90 -13.45
N ILE A 33 15.97 27.68 -13.75
CA ILE A 33 16.80 26.47 -13.58
C ILE A 33 17.96 26.50 -14.58
N GLN A 34 17.69 26.88 -15.84
CA GLN A 34 18.72 26.94 -16.88
C GLN A 34 19.79 27.99 -16.57
N GLU A 35 19.41 29.16 -16.03
CA GLU A 35 20.34 30.21 -15.59
C GLU A 35 21.25 29.76 -14.45
N ALA A 36 20.75 28.87 -13.58
CA ALA A 36 21.53 28.30 -12.48
C ALA A 36 22.51 27.21 -12.95
N ILE A 37 22.26 26.58 -14.10
CA ILE A 37 23.16 25.59 -14.69
C ILE A 37 24.26 26.33 -15.48
N PRO A 38 25.51 26.34 -15.01
CA PRO A 38 26.58 27.09 -15.64
C PRO A 38 26.96 26.48 -17.00
N THR A 39 27.11 27.34 -18.02
CA THR A 39 27.51 26.90 -19.37
C THR A 39 28.99 26.49 -19.46
N THR A 40 29.81 26.96 -18.52
CA THR A 40 31.22 26.57 -18.35
C THR A 40 31.53 26.45 -16.87
N THR A 41 32.27 25.41 -16.48
CA THR A 41 32.72 25.19 -15.11
C THR A 41 34.25 25.24 -15.05
N VAL A 42 34.81 25.72 -13.94
CA VAL A 42 36.26 25.68 -13.71
C VAL A 42 36.68 24.22 -13.60
N ALA A 43 37.76 23.82 -14.28
CA ALA A 43 38.23 22.45 -14.28
C ALA A 43 38.37 21.88 -12.85
N GLY A 44 37.63 20.81 -12.57
CA GLY A 44 37.57 20.09 -11.29
C GLY A 44 36.66 20.71 -10.22
N GLN A 45 35.90 21.76 -10.53
CA GLN A 45 34.86 22.29 -9.65
C GLN A 45 33.49 21.76 -10.07
N ILE A 46 32.79 21.07 -9.16
CA ILE A 46 31.40 20.65 -9.36
C ILE A 46 30.46 21.74 -8.85
N VAL A 47 29.49 22.12 -9.68
CA VAL A 47 28.45 23.08 -9.33
C VAL A 47 27.17 22.32 -8.98
N THR A 48 26.63 22.58 -7.79
CA THR A 48 25.36 22.00 -7.35
C THR A 48 24.23 22.99 -7.54
N VAL A 49 23.22 22.64 -8.33
CA VAL A 49 21.97 23.39 -8.52
C VAL A 49 20.89 22.74 -7.65
N GLN A 50 20.48 23.46 -6.60
CA GLN A 50 19.51 22.98 -5.62
C GLN A 50 18.11 23.49 -5.98
N LEU A 51 17.23 22.54 -6.31
CA LEU A 51 15.81 22.81 -6.51
C LEU A 51 15.08 22.83 -5.16
N PRO A 52 14.10 23.73 -4.97
CA PRO A 52 13.40 23.89 -3.71
C PRO A 52 12.39 22.76 -3.48
N LYS A 53 11.87 22.67 -2.25
CA LYS A 53 10.72 21.82 -1.92
C LYS A 53 9.46 22.37 -2.58
N GLY A 54 8.71 21.51 -3.25
CA GLY A 54 7.43 21.82 -3.88
C GLY A 54 7.22 21.09 -5.20
N VAL A 55 6.09 21.41 -5.85
CA VAL A 55 5.73 20.93 -7.18
C VAL A 55 5.86 22.11 -8.13
N PHE A 56 6.61 21.98 -9.23
CA PHE A 56 6.90 23.06 -10.16
C PHE A 56 6.71 22.59 -11.59
N ALA A 57 5.95 23.32 -12.40
CA ALA A 57 5.91 23.05 -13.84
C ALA A 57 7.09 23.70 -14.55
N ILE A 58 7.65 23.00 -15.54
CA ILE A 58 8.61 23.50 -16.51
C ILE A 58 8.12 23.21 -17.92
N SER A 59 8.40 24.12 -18.87
CA SER A 59 8.09 23.91 -20.28
C SER A 59 9.32 24.15 -21.14
N GLY A 60 9.62 23.16 -22.00
CA GLY A 60 10.86 23.07 -22.80
C GLY A 60 12.01 22.39 -22.07
N ALA A 61 13.06 22.05 -22.81
CA ALA A 61 14.22 21.34 -22.28
C ALA A 61 15.10 22.16 -21.35
N LEU A 62 15.69 21.47 -20.38
CA LEU A 62 16.85 21.91 -19.63
C LEU A 62 18.11 21.27 -20.22
N THR A 63 19.04 22.10 -20.68
CA THR A 63 20.33 21.67 -21.18
C THR A 63 21.31 21.46 -20.02
N LEU A 64 21.89 20.27 -19.95
CA LEU A 64 22.90 19.85 -18.97
C LEU A 64 24.30 20.19 -19.49
N TYR A 65 25.20 20.47 -18.54
CA TYR A 65 26.60 20.84 -18.78
C TYR A 65 27.52 20.04 -17.87
N SER A 66 28.82 20.00 -18.17
CA SER A 66 29.81 19.25 -17.39
C SER A 66 30.00 19.79 -15.97
N ASN A 67 30.32 18.89 -15.04
CA ASN A 67 30.57 19.15 -13.62
C ASN A 67 29.36 19.77 -12.91
N VAL A 68 28.16 19.25 -13.20
CA VAL A 68 26.90 19.74 -12.63
C VAL A 68 26.20 18.64 -11.85
N THR A 69 25.77 18.97 -10.64
CA THR A 69 24.81 18.19 -9.85
C THR A 69 23.48 18.94 -9.82
N LEU A 70 22.44 18.39 -10.44
CA LEU A 70 21.07 18.88 -10.32
C LEU A 70 20.36 18.05 -9.25
N THR A 71 19.98 18.67 -8.14
CA THR A 71 19.38 17.97 -7.01
C THR A 71 18.12 18.64 -6.50
N GLY A 72 17.12 17.84 -6.15
CA GLY A 72 16.00 18.30 -5.31
C GLY A 72 16.30 18.15 -3.83
N VAL A 73 15.28 18.38 -2.99
CA VAL A 73 15.38 18.16 -1.55
C VAL A 73 15.30 16.66 -1.23
N SER A 74 14.34 15.99 -1.87
CA SER A 74 14.16 14.54 -1.89
C SER A 74 13.18 14.16 -3.02
N GLU A 75 13.14 12.88 -3.40
CA GLU A 75 12.18 12.37 -4.39
C GLU A 75 10.72 12.74 -4.05
N ALA A 76 10.36 12.73 -2.77
CA ALA A 76 9.02 13.02 -2.30
C ALA A 76 8.70 14.53 -2.19
N GLU A 77 9.73 15.37 -2.04
CA GLU A 77 9.55 16.78 -1.69
C GLU A 77 9.79 17.73 -2.87
N THR A 78 10.51 17.31 -3.91
CA THR A 78 10.75 18.13 -5.11
C THR A 78 10.20 17.42 -6.34
N THR A 79 9.18 17.98 -6.96
CA THR A 79 8.60 17.48 -8.22
C THR A 79 8.71 18.52 -9.32
N LEU A 80 9.31 18.15 -10.44
CA LEU A 80 9.22 18.88 -11.71
C LEU A 80 8.17 18.24 -12.61
N ILE A 81 7.12 18.99 -12.88
CA ILE A 81 6.09 18.66 -13.86
C ILE A 81 6.60 19.11 -15.24
N LEU A 82 6.77 18.17 -16.15
CA LEU A 82 7.28 18.36 -17.51
C LEU A 82 6.09 18.64 -18.45
N ASP A 83 5.89 19.91 -18.81
CA ASP A 83 4.82 20.36 -19.71
C ASP A 83 5.36 20.63 -21.12
N ALA A 84 4.72 20.04 -22.14
CA ALA A 84 5.25 20.01 -23.50
C ALA A 84 4.60 21.06 -24.41
N GLY A 85 4.84 22.34 -24.12
CA GLY A 85 4.44 23.41 -25.02
C GLY A 85 5.12 23.34 -26.40
N ILE A 86 6.41 22.93 -26.49
CA ILE A 86 7.18 22.91 -27.74
C ILE A 86 8.35 21.87 -27.66
N GLN A 87 8.26 20.80 -28.44
CA GLN A 87 9.35 19.96 -29.00
C GLN A 87 10.56 19.46 -28.15
N SER A 88 10.58 19.40 -26.83
CA SER A 88 11.86 19.02 -26.17
C SER A 88 11.76 18.26 -24.85
N VAL A 89 12.69 17.31 -24.71
CA VAL A 89 13.12 16.44 -23.58
C VAL A 89 13.18 17.16 -22.23
N GLY A 90 12.97 16.47 -21.11
CA GLY A 90 12.90 17.12 -19.78
C GLY A 90 14.25 17.67 -19.32
N LEU A 91 15.18 16.75 -19.10
CA LEU A 91 16.59 17.03 -18.83
C LEU A 91 17.41 16.45 -19.98
N SER A 92 18.26 17.27 -20.59
CA SER A 92 18.91 16.86 -21.84
C SER A 92 20.30 17.37 -22.04
N TYR A 93 21.10 16.61 -22.76
CA TYR A 93 22.30 17.10 -23.40
C TYR A 93 22.34 16.58 -24.83
N HIS A 94 22.48 17.49 -25.79
CA HIS A 94 22.60 17.17 -27.21
C HIS A 94 23.40 18.25 -27.96
N PRO A 95 24.51 17.92 -28.64
CA PRO A 95 25.41 18.92 -29.26
C PRO A 95 24.78 19.69 -30.43
N ASP A 96 23.68 19.18 -31.02
CA ASP A 96 22.96 19.85 -32.12
C ASP A 96 21.66 20.54 -31.66
N SER A 97 21.41 20.69 -30.35
CA SER A 97 20.25 21.45 -29.87
C SER A 97 20.39 22.92 -30.28
N HIS A 98 19.37 23.56 -30.84
CA HIS A 98 19.48 24.97 -31.26
C HIS A 98 19.16 25.93 -30.10
N PRO A 99 20.00 26.94 -29.80
CA PRO A 99 21.29 27.22 -30.44
C PRO A 99 22.37 26.20 -30.06
N ALA A 100 23.10 25.72 -31.08
CA ALA A 100 24.16 24.73 -30.93
C ALA A 100 25.13 25.19 -29.84
N PRO A 101 25.42 24.37 -28.81
CA PRO A 101 26.52 24.68 -27.92
C PRO A 101 27.79 24.88 -28.76
N SER A 102 28.60 25.88 -28.40
CA SER A 102 29.87 26.17 -29.09
C SER A 102 30.75 24.92 -29.23
N GLU A 103 31.67 24.86 -30.19
CA GLU A 103 32.66 23.77 -30.38
C GLU A 103 33.36 23.31 -29.07
N ALA A 104 33.36 24.15 -28.02
CA ALA A 104 33.85 23.86 -26.68
C ALA A 104 33.03 22.83 -25.86
N GLN A 105 31.85 22.37 -26.31
CA GLN A 105 30.97 21.48 -25.52
C GLN A 105 30.46 20.28 -26.33
N ALA A 106 31.41 19.53 -26.91
CA ALA A 106 31.18 18.31 -27.68
C ALA A 106 30.82 17.06 -26.84
N SER A 107 30.97 17.10 -25.51
CA SER A 107 30.53 16.05 -24.58
C SER A 107 30.25 16.63 -23.19
N VAL A 108 29.50 15.90 -22.34
CA VAL A 108 29.36 16.20 -20.90
C VAL A 108 30.11 15.21 -20.03
N GLN A 109 30.72 15.73 -18.96
CA GLN A 109 31.52 14.99 -18.00
C GLN A 109 31.01 15.28 -16.58
N GLN A 110 30.96 14.30 -15.68
CA GLN A 110 30.58 14.49 -14.27
C GLN A 110 29.21 15.15 -14.09
N VAL A 111 28.18 14.49 -14.58
CA VAL A 111 26.79 14.95 -14.43
C VAL A 111 26.09 14.07 -13.40
N THR A 112 25.51 14.69 -12.37
CA THR A 112 24.69 14.00 -11.37
C THR A 112 23.28 14.56 -11.36
N ILE A 113 22.26 13.69 -11.38
CA ILE A 113 20.84 14.05 -11.20
C ILE A 113 20.31 13.23 -10.03
N THR A 114 19.79 13.90 -8.99
CA THR A 114 19.37 13.18 -7.77
C THR A 114 18.27 13.87 -6.97
N GLN A 115 17.61 13.11 -6.08
CA GLN A 115 16.68 13.59 -5.05
C GLN A 115 15.48 14.38 -5.61
N LEU A 116 14.88 13.94 -6.72
CA LEU A 116 13.74 14.64 -7.33
C LEU A 116 12.81 13.71 -8.09
N THR A 117 11.55 14.14 -8.24
CA THR A 117 10.56 13.52 -9.11
C THR A 117 10.42 14.30 -10.41
N LEU A 118 10.48 13.59 -11.55
CA LEU A 118 10.10 14.06 -12.87
C LEU A 118 8.73 13.50 -13.24
N LYS A 119 7.72 14.35 -13.34
CA LYS A 119 6.33 13.95 -13.65
C LYS A 119 5.90 14.48 -15.01
N ILE A 120 5.33 13.64 -15.87
CA ILE A 120 4.84 14.07 -17.20
C ILE A 120 3.39 14.60 -17.09
N THR A 121 3.06 15.72 -17.74
CA THR A 121 1.70 16.32 -17.70
C THR A 121 0.66 15.59 -18.55
N GLU A 122 -0.62 15.86 -18.26
CA GLU A 122 -1.78 15.47 -19.09
C GLU A 122 -1.87 16.23 -20.43
N ALA A 123 -1.22 17.41 -20.55
CA ALA A 123 -1.29 18.25 -21.74
C ALA A 123 -0.56 17.67 -22.96
N ASP A 124 0.28 16.64 -22.76
CA ASP A 124 0.96 15.97 -23.86
C ASP A 124 0.01 15.05 -24.64
N THR A 125 -0.56 15.60 -25.71
CA THR A 125 -1.43 14.86 -26.64
C THR A 125 -0.66 14.05 -27.68
N ARG A 126 0.68 14.16 -27.73
CA ARG A 126 1.51 13.53 -28.76
C ARG A 126 1.72 12.05 -28.49
N VAL A 127 1.76 11.63 -27.22
CA VAL A 127 1.88 10.20 -26.85
C VAL A 127 0.50 9.65 -26.53
N PRO A 128 0.05 8.58 -27.20
CA PRO A 128 -1.31 8.10 -27.06
C PRO A 128 -1.44 7.30 -25.75
N PRO A 129 -2.64 7.27 -25.14
CA PRO A 129 -2.89 6.64 -23.84
C PRO A 129 -2.74 5.10 -23.87
N ILE A 130 -2.99 4.43 -22.74
CA ILE A 130 -3.02 2.94 -22.71
C ILE A 130 -4.12 2.41 -23.62
N ASP A 131 -5.29 3.04 -23.62
CA ASP A 131 -6.43 2.62 -24.43
C ASP A 131 -6.60 3.54 -25.64
N ILE A 132 -6.11 3.10 -26.79
CA ILE A 132 -6.06 3.88 -28.03
C ILE A 132 -7.14 3.38 -29.00
N THR A 133 -7.84 4.31 -29.66
CA THR A 133 -8.83 3.94 -30.67
C THR A 133 -8.14 3.44 -31.95
N SER A 134 -8.85 2.64 -32.76
CA SER A 134 -8.34 2.17 -34.05
C SER A 134 -7.94 3.34 -34.97
N GLU A 135 -8.58 4.50 -34.85
CA GLU A 135 -8.25 5.71 -35.62
C GLU A 135 -6.99 6.41 -35.10
N GLN A 136 -6.78 6.47 -33.78
CA GLN A 136 -5.56 6.98 -33.17
C GLN A 136 -4.34 6.10 -33.50
N LEU A 137 -4.50 4.77 -33.43
CA LEU A 137 -3.52 3.78 -33.89
C LEU A 137 -3.10 4.01 -35.35
N LYS A 138 -4.08 4.27 -36.22
CA LYS A 138 -3.82 4.61 -37.63
C LYS A 138 -3.06 5.92 -37.78
N ASN A 139 -3.40 6.95 -37.02
CA ASN A 139 -2.67 8.21 -37.12
C ASN A 139 -1.24 8.10 -36.56
N TYR A 140 -1.03 7.24 -35.55
CA TYR A 140 0.26 7.03 -34.90
C TYR A 140 1.20 6.07 -35.63
N ALA A 141 0.72 5.15 -36.46
CA ALA A 141 1.56 4.23 -37.23
C ALA A 141 1.88 4.71 -38.66
N GLY A 142 1.52 5.95 -39.02
CA GLY A 142 1.44 6.45 -40.41
C GLY A 142 2.77 6.72 -41.11
N ASN A 143 3.84 6.97 -40.35
CA ASN A 143 5.07 7.50 -40.90
C ASN A 143 6.30 6.57 -40.69
N GLY A 144 6.11 5.28 -40.46
CA GLY A 144 7.21 4.37 -40.12
C GLY A 144 7.81 4.62 -38.72
N PRO A 145 8.78 3.78 -38.28
CA PRO A 145 9.40 3.90 -36.96
C PRO A 145 10.19 5.20 -36.77
N ASP A 146 10.63 5.83 -37.87
CA ASP A 146 11.53 6.99 -37.86
C ASP A 146 10.95 8.29 -38.46
N ALA A 147 9.82 8.28 -39.18
CA ALA A 147 9.36 9.46 -39.92
C ALA A 147 8.23 10.27 -39.25
N PHE A 148 8.15 10.28 -37.91
CA PHE A 148 7.21 11.18 -37.24
C PHE A 148 7.76 12.62 -37.08
N PRO A 149 7.00 13.65 -37.51
CA PRO A 149 7.36 15.07 -37.38
C PRO A 149 7.17 15.65 -35.97
N TYR A 150 6.86 14.82 -34.97
CA TYR A 150 6.72 15.24 -33.57
C TYR A 150 7.85 14.64 -32.75
N ALA A 151 8.88 15.44 -32.46
CA ALA A 151 10.06 15.03 -31.71
C ALA A 151 9.69 14.31 -30.39
N ASN A 152 10.13 13.06 -30.29
CA ASN A 152 9.89 12.15 -29.18
C ASN A 152 10.53 12.67 -27.87
N PHE A 153 9.86 12.46 -26.73
CA PHE A 153 10.25 13.02 -25.44
C PHE A 153 10.74 11.92 -24.49
N SER A 154 12.04 11.88 -24.21
CA SER A 154 12.59 11.16 -23.05
C SER A 154 12.70 12.11 -21.84
N CYS A 155 12.43 11.61 -20.62
CA CYS A 155 12.49 12.47 -19.43
C CYS A 155 13.92 12.92 -19.14
N ILE A 156 14.87 11.99 -19.26
CA ILE A 156 16.30 12.26 -19.25
C ILE A 156 16.90 11.71 -20.55
N ASP A 157 17.58 12.56 -21.31
CA ASP A 157 18.27 12.17 -22.55
C ASP A 157 19.69 12.76 -22.60
N ILE A 158 20.70 11.92 -22.40
CA ILE A 158 22.11 12.32 -22.48
C ILE A 158 22.74 11.55 -23.63
N GLY A 159 22.97 12.24 -24.75
CA GLY A 159 23.51 11.60 -25.94
C GLY A 159 23.99 12.57 -27.00
N ASN A 160 25.04 12.17 -27.70
CA ASN A 160 25.51 12.89 -28.89
C ASN A 160 24.70 12.45 -30.11
N ARG A 161 24.28 13.38 -30.99
CA ARG A 161 23.59 13.00 -32.23
C ARG A 161 24.49 12.12 -33.09
N PHE A 162 23.89 11.10 -33.68
CA PHE A 162 24.48 10.38 -34.80
C PHE A 162 24.44 11.26 -36.06
N ILE A 163 25.56 11.35 -36.76
CA ILE A 163 25.53 11.73 -38.18
C ILE A 163 25.02 10.50 -38.93
N ASP A 164 23.88 10.69 -39.59
CA ASP A 164 23.20 9.85 -40.59
C ASP A 164 23.69 8.39 -40.78
N PRO A 165 22.86 7.37 -40.46
CA PRO A 165 23.18 5.97 -40.72
C PRO A 165 23.22 5.59 -42.21
N THR A 166 22.86 6.49 -43.14
CA THR A 166 22.95 6.26 -44.60
C THR A 166 24.31 6.60 -45.20
N LEU A 167 25.24 7.14 -44.39
CA LEU A 167 26.62 7.43 -44.80
C LEU A 167 27.57 6.55 -43.99
N THR A 168 28.27 5.64 -44.67
CA THR A 168 29.50 4.93 -44.28
C THR A 168 29.88 5.00 -42.79
N PHE A 169 29.91 3.86 -42.08
CA PHE A 169 30.37 3.67 -40.69
C PHE A 169 31.48 4.64 -40.21
N GLN A 170 31.13 5.87 -39.87
CA GLN A 170 32.07 6.81 -39.26
C GLN A 170 32.01 6.61 -37.75
N LYS A 171 33.19 6.49 -37.15
CA LYS A 171 33.40 6.56 -35.70
C LYS A 171 32.67 7.79 -35.15
N PRO A 172 32.08 7.74 -33.93
CA PRO A 172 31.40 8.90 -33.36
C PRO A 172 32.30 10.13 -33.49
N VAL A 173 31.75 11.18 -34.12
CA VAL A 173 32.49 12.43 -34.41
C VAL A 173 32.82 13.19 -33.11
N TYR A 174 32.07 12.91 -32.04
CA TYR A 174 32.19 13.54 -30.74
C TYR A 174 32.77 12.61 -29.67
N GLN A 175 33.50 13.19 -28.71
CA GLN A 175 34.00 12.45 -27.54
C GLN A 175 32.83 11.85 -26.73
N PRO A 176 32.97 10.65 -26.14
CA PRO A 176 31.94 10.09 -25.28
C PRO A 176 31.66 10.98 -24.06
N ASN A 177 30.40 11.04 -23.63
CA ASN A 177 30.06 11.57 -22.31
C ASN A 177 30.70 10.67 -21.24
N ALA A 178 31.01 11.18 -20.05
CA ALA A 178 31.50 10.30 -18.99
C ALA A 178 31.09 10.69 -17.58
N GLN A 179 31.10 9.70 -16.69
CA GLN A 179 30.81 9.86 -15.26
C GLN A 179 29.42 10.45 -15.05
N ILE A 180 28.41 9.74 -15.55
CA ILE A 180 27.00 10.11 -15.46
C ILE A 180 26.38 9.32 -14.31
N LEU A 181 25.85 10.02 -13.32
CA LEU A 181 25.16 9.43 -12.16
C LEU A 181 23.70 9.91 -12.13
N ILE A 182 22.77 8.97 -12.16
CA ILE A 182 21.35 9.22 -11.93
C ILE A 182 20.96 8.35 -10.75
N GLU A 183 20.66 8.96 -9.61
CA GLU A 183 20.35 8.22 -8.39
C GLU A 183 19.22 8.87 -7.59
N HIS A 184 18.36 8.07 -6.97
CA HIS A 184 17.21 8.60 -6.22
C HIS A 184 16.37 9.57 -7.06
N VAL A 185 16.00 9.13 -8.25
CA VAL A 185 15.11 9.88 -9.14
C VAL A 185 13.86 9.05 -9.40
N THR A 186 12.71 9.68 -9.19
CA THR A 186 11.42 9.11 -9.58
C THR A 186 10.97 9.70 -10.91
N ILE A 187 10.74 8.87 -11.92
CA ILE A 187 10.15 9.25 -13.20
C ILE A 187 8.74 8.68 -13.27
N ASP A 188 7.74 9.58 -13.26
CA ASP A 188 6.34 9.23 -13.24
C ASP A 188 5.63 9.70 -14.51
N GLY A 189 5.45 8.77 -15.44
CA GLY A 189 4.64 8.99 -16.65
C GLY A 189 3.18 8.59 -16.48
N SER A 190 2.75 8.14 -15.29
CA SER A 190 1.36 7.72 -15.06
C SER A 190 0.43 8.93 -14.95
N THR A 191 -0.63 8.95 -15.77
CA THR A 191 -1.67 9.98 -15.70
C THR A 191 -3.06 9.33 -15.69
N PRO A 192 -4.10 10.02 -15.19
CA PRO A 192 -5.48 9.54 -15.23
C PRO A 192 -5.99 9.18 -16.63
N THR A 193 -5.46 9.84 -17.67
CA THR A 193 -5.83 9.58 -19.07
C THR A 193 -4.96 8.53 -19.75
N GLY A 194 -3.88 8.07 -19.10
CA GLY A 194 -2.94 7.09 -19.65
C GLY A 194 -1.48 7.44 -19.39
N CYS A 195 -0.56 6.67 -19.97
CA CYS A 195 0.88 6.86 -19.79
C CYS A 195 1.49 7.71 -20.91
N LYS A 196 2.58 8.43 -20.62
CA LYS A 196 3.18 9.43 -21.53
C LYS A 196 4.71 9.30 -21.63
N GLY A 197 5.31 9.96 -22.61
CA GLY A 197 6.76 9.93 -22.89
C GLY A 197 7.21 8.73 -23.74
N GLU A 198 8.45 8.81 -24.24
CA GLU A 198 9.10 7.77 -25.06
C GLU A 198 9.95 6.85 -24.16
N ASN A 199 11.06 7.34 -23.62
CA ASN A 199 11.85 6.63 -22.60
C ASN A 199 11.82 7.38 -21.26
N GLY A 200 11.97 6.66 -20.15
CA GLY A 200 12.28 7.30 -18.87
C GLY A 200 13.67 7.93 -18.92
N ILE A 201 14.69 7.09 -19.12
CA ILE A 201 16.10 7.49 -19.23
C ILE A 201 16.67 6.94 -20.54
N SER A 202 17.35 7.80 -21.30
CA SER A 202 18.08 7.47 -22.53
C SER A 202 19.52 7.95 -22.41
N ILE A 203 20.49 7.05 -22.48
CA ILE A 203 21.93 7.36 -22.45
C ILE A 203 22.61 6.81 -23.70
N ARG A 204 23.36 7.65 -24.41
CA ARG A 204 24.05 7.28 -25.65
C ARG A 204 25.50 7.73 -25.66
N ASN A 205 26.39 6.95 -26.28
CA ASN A 205 27.82 7.28 -26.45
C ASN A 205 28.45 7.79 -25.14
N SER A 206 28.41 6.97 -24.08
CA SER A 206 28.76 7.37 -22.72
C SER A 206 29.63 6.33 -22.00
N LYS A 207 30.52 6.78 -21.10
CA LYS A 207 31.40 5.91 -20.31
C LYS A 207 31.25 6.13 -18.81
N GLY A 208 31.16 5.06 -18.03
CA GLY A 208 31.03 5.17 -16.57
C GLY A 208 29.66 5.76 -16.20
N VAL A 209 28.61 5.06 -16.61
CA VAL A 209 27.21 5.44 -16.37
C VAL A 209 26.71 4.63 -15.18
N VAL A 210 26.13 5.30 -14.19
CA VAL A 210 25.49 4.65 -13.03
C VAL A 210 24.06 5.16 -12.92
N ILE A 211 23.10 4.23 -12.99
CA ILE A 211 21.68 4.49 -12.77
C ILE A 211 21.24 3.61 -11.61
N GLN A 212 21.00 4.21 -10.45
CA GLN A 212 20.74 3.43 -9.24
C GLN A 212 19.60 3.97 -8.39
N GLN A 213 18.88 3.07 -7.70
CA GLN A 213 17.85 3.45 -6.73
C GLN A 213 16.78 4.40 -7.30
N CYS A 214 16.50 4.31 -8.60
CA CYS A 214 15.47 5.11 -9.27
C CYS A 214 14.14 4.35 -9.32
N THR A 215 13.03 5.09 -9.34
CA THR A 215 11.69 4.55 -9.57
C THR A 215 11.17 5.05 -10.91
N ILE A 216 10.93 4.18 -11.88
CA ILE A 216 10.46 4.55 -13.22
C ILE A 216 9.14 3.84 -13.48
N ARG A 217 8.07 4.60 -13.72
CA ARG A 217 6.75 4.01 -13.92
C ARG A 217 5.93 4.70 -14.99
N GLY A 218 5.08 3.91 -15.65
CA GLY A 218 4.06 4.43 -16.56
C GLY A 218 4.64 5.17 -17.76
N ILE A 219 5.73 4.67 -18.35
CA ILE A 219 6.33 5.26 -19.56
C ILE A 219 5.51 4.86 -20.80
N GLY A 220 5.19 5.84 -21.64
CA GLY A 220 4.29 5.74 -22.79
C GLY A 220 4.76 4.76 -23.87
N GLU A 221 5.66 5.14 -24.77
CA GLU A 221 5.93 4.35 -25.98
C GLU A 221 6.98 3.26 -25.80
N LYS A 222 8.15 3.59 -25.25
CA LYS A 222 9.35 2.75 -25.30
C LYS A 222 9.79 2.31 -23.91
N ASN A 223 10.99 2.66 -23.47
CA ASN A 223 11.68 1.92 -22.42
C ASN A 223 11.70 2.65 -21.07
N GLY A 224 11.86 1.91 -19.98
CA GLY A 224 12.23 2.51 -18.70
C GLY A 224 13.61 3.16 -18.79
N ILE A 225 14.63 2.33 -19.04
CA ILE A 225 16.02 2.75 -19.24
C ILE A 225 16.50 2.23 -20.60
N ALA A 226 17.10 3.10 -21.41
CA ALA A 226 17.74 2.75 -22.68
C ALA A 226 19.21 3.19 -22.66
N VAL A 227 20.11 2.29 -23.05
CA VAL A 227 21.54 2.60 -23.25
C VAL A 227 22.00 2.17 -24.64
N GLN A 228 22.85 2.97 -25.27
CA GLN A 228 23.43 2.65 -26.57
C GLN A 228 24.86 3.15 -26.72
N GLU A 229 25.73 2.32 -27.30
CA GLU A 229 27.17 2.60 -27.45
C GLU A 229 27.84 3.06 -26.15
N CYS A 230 27.49 2.44 -25.03
CA CYS A 230 28.02 2.81 -23.73
C CYS A 230 29.07 1.81 -23.22
N ASP A 231 30.06 2.31 -22.49
CA ASP A 231 31.10 1.50 -21.84
C ASP A 231 31.02 1.65 -20.31
N SER A 232 31.12 0.55 -19.57
CA SER A 232 31.09 0.55 -18.10
C SER A 232 29.79 1.14 -17.55
N VAL A 233 28.68 0.43 -17.79
CA VAL A 233 27.33 0.84 -17.38
C VAL A 233 26.90 0.01 -16.18
N THR A 234 26.42 0.66 -15.12
CA THR A 234 25.79 0.01 -13.96
C THR A 234 24.34 0.48 -13.83
N ILE A 235 23.40 -0.46 -13.84
CA ILE A 235 21.98 -0.24 -13.61
C ILE A 235 21.60 -1.10 -12.42
N GLU A 236 21.49 -0.50 -11.22
CA GLU A 236 21.25 -1.28 -9.99
C GLU A 236 20.13 -0.78 -9.07
N LYS A 237 19.41 -1.73 -8.45
CA LYS A 237 18.40 -1.43 -7.41
C LYS A 237 17.30 -0.47 -7.86
N ASN A 238 16.99 -0.44 -9.16
CA ASN A 238 15.90 0.37 -9.69
C ASN A 238 14.58 -0.40 -9.63
N THR A 239 13.47 0.33 -9.50
CA THR A 239 12.11 -0.22 -9.63
C THR A 239 11.48 0.32 -10.91
N ILE A 240 11.16 -0.57 -11.86
CA ILE A 240 10.63 -0.22 -13.17
C ILE A 240 9.27 -0.89 -13.37
N SER A 241 8.23 -0.14 -13.75
CA SER A 241 6.87 -0.66 -13.85
C SER A 241 6.05 -0.06 -15.00
N ASP A 242 5.17 -0.86 -15.60
CA ASP A 242 4.13 -0.42 -16.54
C ASP A 242 4.64 0.38 -17.77
N VAL A 243 5.79 -0.05 -18.31
CA VAL A 243 6.48 0.62 -19.44
C VAL A 243 6.02 0.14 -20.81
N GLY A 244 6.12 1.00 -21.82
CA GLY A 244 5.59 0.76 -23.16
C GLY A 244 6.20 -0.43 -23.91
N ARG A 245 7.51 -0.65 -23.79
CA ARG A 245 8.32 -1.63 -24.55
C ARG A 245 9.16 -2.53 -23.63
N SER A 246 10.32 -2.07 -23.18
CA SER A 246 11.23 -2.84 -22.31
C SER A 246 11.48 -2.12 -20.98
N GLY A 247 11.73 -2.86 -19.90
CA GLY A 247 12.18 -2.25 -18.65
C GLY A 247 13.56 -1.62 -18.83
N ILE A 248 14.52 -2.43 -19.28
CA ILE A 248 15.89 -2.04 -19.58
C ILE A 248 16.21 -2.49 -21.02
N PHE A 249 16.62 -1.55 -21.86
CA PHE A 249 16.96 -1.77 -23.26
C PHE A 249 18.43 -1.42 -23.52
N VAL A 250 19.23 -2.41 -23.92
CA VAL A 250 20.67 -2.28 -24.19
C VAL A 250 20.89 -2.41 -25.70
N TYR A 251 20.98 -1.29 -26.40
CA TYR A 251 21.00 -1.27 -27.86
C TYR A 251 22.40 -1.02 -28.39
N PHE A 252 22.99 -2.00 -29.09
CA PHE A 252 24.18 -1.87 -29.94
C PHE A 252 25.49 -1.39 -29.26
N ARG A 253 26.59 -2.13 -29.47
CA ARG A 253 27.96 -1.72 -29.10
C ARG A 253 28.18 -1.30 -27.64
N ASN A 254 27.45 -1.91 -26.69
CA ASN A 254 27.69 -1.64 -25.27
C ASN A 254 28.74 -2.61 -24.69
N THR A 255 29.63 -2.13 -23.83
CA THR A 255 30.65 -2.95 -23.16
C THR A 255 30.57 -2.84 -21.64
N ALA A 256 30.81 -3.95 -20.93
CA ALA A 256 30.84 -3.99 -19.46
C ALA A 256 29.56 -3.44 -18.81
N VAL A 257 28.41 -4.03 -19.16
CA VAL A 257 27.09 -3.64 -18.64
C VAL A 257 26.71 -4.53 -17.45
N LEU A 258 26.54 -3.93 -16.27
CA LEU A 258 26.03 -4.58 -15.06
C LEU A 258 24.57 -4.18 -14.82
N VAL A 259 23.66 -5.14 -14.83
CA VAL A 259 22.24 -5.00 -14.48
C VAL A 259 21.98 -5.81 -13.22
N LYS A 260 21.86 -5.15 -12.06
CA LYS A 260 21.91 -5.81 -10.75
C LYS A 260 20.76 -5.43 -9.83
N GLU A 261 20.12 -6.41 -9.19
CA GLU A 261 19.14 -6.17 -8.10
C GLU A 261 17.97 -5.24 -8.47
N ASN A 262 17.61 -5.13 -9.77
CA ASN A 262 16.46 -4.34 -10.21
C ASN A 262 15.16 -5.13 -10.06
N THR A 263 14.06 -4.42 -9.81
CA THR A 263 12.70 -4.98 -9.87
C THR A 263 11.98 -4.43 -11.10
N ILE A 264 11.57 -5.31 -12.01
CA ILE A 264 10.90 -4.93 -13.27
C ILE A 264 9.54 -5.61 -13.33
N THR A 265 8.49 -4.82 -13.52
CA THR A 265 7.10 -5.29 -13.60
C THR A 265 6.42 -4.79 -14.86
N ASN A 266 5.59 -5.63 -15.49
CA ASN A 266 4.69 -5.25 -16.58
C ASN A 266 5.35 -4.38 -17.68
N TRP A 267 6.26 -4.96 -18.47
CA TRP A 267 6.81 -4.31 -19.67
C TRP A 267 5.92 -4.56 -20.89
N LEU A 268 6.23 -3.98 -22.04
CA LEU A 268 5.49 -4.21 -23.28
C LEU A 268 3.99 -3.89 -23.18
N GLN A 269 3.64 -2.78 -22.51
CA GLN A 269 2.25 -2.40 -22.29
C GLN A 269 1.61 -1.67 -23.48
N ARG A 270 2.39 -1.15 -24.44
CA ARG A 270 1.88 -0.33 -25.58
C ARG A 270 2.56 -0.60 -26.91
N TYR A 271 3.88 -0.76 -26.93
CA TYR A 271 4.67 -0.84 -28.17
C TYR A 271 4.25 -2.03 -29.05
N GLY A 272 3.80 -3.14 -28.46
CA GLY A 272 3.34 -4.31 -29.22
C GLY A 272 2.20 -4.00 -30.19
N ALA A 273 1.23 -3.16 -29.78
CA ALA A 273 0.13 -2.74 -30.65
C ALA A 273 0.58 -1.77 -31.74
N LEU A 274 1.49 -0.84 -31.41
CA LEU A 274 2.10 0.07 -32.38
C LEU A 274 2.88 -0.69 -33.45
N HIS A 275 3.73 -1.62 -33.02
CA HIS A 275 4.50 -2.51 -33.88
C HIS A 275 3.60 -3.33 -34.81
N TYR A 276 2.47 -3.85 -34.31
CA TYR A 276 1.50 -4.55 -35.13
C TYR A 276 0.97 -3.69 -36.27
N VAL A 277 0.51 -2.47 -35.97
CA VAL A 277 -0.10 -1.60 -37.00
C VAL A 277 0.96 -1.16 -38.02
N MET A 278 2.19 -0.90 -37.60
CA MET A 278 3.31 -0.58 -38.49
C MET A 278 3.60 -1.71 -39.49
N THR A 279 3.74 -2.94 -38.99
CA THR A 279 4.02 -4.13 -39.83
C THR A 279 2.82 -4.52 -40.69
N TYR A 280 1.60 -4.44 -40.15
CA TYR A 280 0.35 -4.63 -40.91
C TYR A 280 0.25 -3.68 -42.10
N ARG A 281 0.57 -2.40 -41.92
CA ARG A 281 0.55 -1.42 -43.03
C ARG A 281 1.61 -1.70 -44.07
N ALA A 282 2.83 -2.01 -43.63
CA ALA A 282 3.89 -2.38 -44.56
C ALA A 282 3.49 -3.59 -45.41
N TYR A 283 2.80 -4.57 -44.82
CA TYR A 283 2.22 -5.71 -45.51
C TYR A 283 1.11 -5.31 -46.51
N MET A 284 0.14 -4.48 -46.10
CA MET A 284 -1.00 -4.08 -46.94
C MET A 284 -0.62 -3.12 -48.10
N HIS A 285 0.46 -2.35 -47.97
CA HIS A 285 0.93 -1.42 -49.00
C HIS A 285 2.02 -2.01 -49.91
N ALA A 286 2.34 -3.29 -49.77
CA ALA A 286 3.31 -3.96 -50.62
C ALA A 286 2.83 -4.03 -52.08
N LYS A 287 3.73 -3.76 -53.04
CA LYS A 287 3.44 -3.91 -54.47
C LYS A 287 3.32 -5.39 -54.85
N PRO A 288 2.50 -5.76 -55.85
CA PRO A 288 2.48 -7.13 -56.37
C PRO A 288 3.89 -7.60 -56.77
N GLY A 289 4.37 -8.68 -56.16
CA GLY A 289 5.70 -9.26 -56.42
C GLY A 289 6.79 -8.90 -55.39
N GLU A 290 6.53 -7.98 -54.44
CA GLU A 290 7.41 -7.83 -53.27
C GLU A 290 7.10 -8.94 -52.24
N ASN A 291 8.06 -9.84 -52.01
CA ASN A 291 7.95 -10.82 -50.94
C ASN A 291 8.27 -10.09 -49.62
N ARG A 292 7.27 -9.87 -48.77
CA ARG A 292 7.47 -9.36 -47.42
C ARG A 292 6.72 -10.22 -46.42
N ASP A 293 7.35 -10.40 -45.27
CA ASP A 293 6.84 -11.25 -44.20
C ASP A 293 5.52 -10.70 -43.65
N LYS A 294 4.65 -11.61 -43.23
CA LYS A 294 3.41 -11.27 -42.53
C LYS A 294 3.76 -10.50 -41.24
N PRO A 295 2.83 -9.74 -40.63
CA PRO A 295 3.09 -9.11 -39.34
C PRO A 295 3.59 -10.13 -38.31
N ASP A 296 4.87 -10.03 -37.90
CA ASP A 296 5.52 -10.95 -36.96
C ASP A 296 5.27 -10.56 -35.50
N SER A 297 5.11 -11.54 -34.61
CA SER A 297 4.85 -11.31 -33.17
C SER A 297 5.91 -10.44 -32.50
N ASN A 298 5.50 -9.58 -31.56
CA ASN A 298 6.43 -8.80 -30.74
C ASN A 298 6.65 -9.48 -29.38
N SER A 299 7.92 -9.66 -29.03
CA SER A 299 8.37 -10.34 -27.81
C SER A 299 9.51 -9.59 -27.09
N ASP A 300 9.49 -8.26 -27.16
CA ASP A 300 10.46 -7.46 -26.42
C ASP A 300 10.40 -7.78 -24.91
N SER A 301 11.57 -7.78 -24.27
CA SER A 301 11.74 -8.38 -22.94
C SER A 301 11.88 -7.36 -21.81
N ALA A 302 11.72 -7.80 -20.55
CA ALA A 302 11.94 -6.92 -19.39
C ALA A 302 13.37 -6.35 -19.39
N ILE A 303 14.35 -7.22 -19.63
CA ILE A 303 15.74 -6.84 -19.90
C ILE A 303 16.06 -7.32 -21.31
N TYR A 304 16.32 -6.38 -22.21
CA TYR A 304 16.51 -6.67 -23.62
C TYR A 304 17.77 -6.02 -24.17
N ALA A 305 18.79 -6.82 -24.45
CA ALA A 305 19.89 -6.42 -25.31
C ALA A 305 19.55 -6.70 -26.77
N TYR A 306 19.74 -5.71 -27.63
CA TYR A 306 19.46 -5.77 -29.07
C TYR A 306 20.58 -5.10 -29.88
N GLY A 307 20.72 -5.48 -31.15
CA GLY A 307 21.77 -5.00 -32.05
C GLY A 307 23.13 -5.69 -31.83
N PRO A 308 24.02 -5.71 -32.83
CA PRO A 308 25.30 -6.42 -32.74
C PRO A 308 26.31 -5.73 -31.79
N MET A 309 27.34 -6.48 -31.42
CA MET A 309 28.54 -6.02 -30.69
C MET A 309 28.31 -5.57 -29.23
N ASN A 310 27.28 -6.07 -28.53
CA ASN A 310 27.22 -5.91 -27.08
C ASN A 310 28.17 -6.93 -26.41
N GLU A 311 28.94 -6.57 -25.38
CA GLU A 311 29.95 -7.45 -24.78
C GLU A 311 30.08 -7.27 -23.26
N GLY A 312 30.31 -8.36 -22.53
CA GLY A 312 30.60 -8.31 -21.09
C GLY A 312 29.39 -7.92 -20.24
N MET A 313 28.21 -8.45 -20.57
CA MET A 313 27.00 -8.18 -19.80
C MET A 313 26.93 -9.06 -18.55
N THR A 314 26.57 -8.50 -17.40
CA THR A 314 26.23 -9.25 -16.18
C THR A 314 24.84 -8.85 -15.71
N ILE A 315 23.92 -9.79 -15.69
CA ILE A 315 22.52 -9.62 -15.28
C ILE A 315 22.33 -10.48 -14.02
N THR A 316 22.25 -9.87 -12.83
CA THR A 316 22.24 -10.65 -11.59
C THR A 316 21.35 -10.13 -10.47
N GLY A 317 20.71 -11.03 -9.72
CA GLY A 317 19.89 -10.69 -8.56
C GLY A 317 18.60 -9.91 -8.91
N ASN A 318 18.23 -9.79 -10.18
CA ASN A 318 17.05 -9.03 -10.59
C ASN A 318 15.76 -9.84 -10.33
N THR A 319 14.68 -9.12 -10.03
CA THR A 319 13.32 -9.67 -9.90
C THR A 319 12.47 -9.15 -11.06
N ILE A 320 12.04 -10.05 -11.94
CA ILE A 320 11.25 -9.74 -13.15
C ILE A 320 9.88 -10.39 -13.00
N ILE A 321 8.81 -9.61 -13.08
CA ILE A 321 7.47 -10.08 -12.77
C ILE A 321 6.47 -9.58 -13.82
N ALA A 322 5.84 -10.49 -14.54
CA ALA A 322 4.61 -10.23 -15.29
C ALA A 322 3.48 -11.02 -14.62
N ARG A 323 2.84 -10.43 -13.60
CA ARG A 323 1.65 -11.01 -12.91
C ARG A 323 0.40 -10.20 -13.23
N THR A 324 0.13 -10.06 -14.53
CA THR A 324 -1.16 -9.54 -14.96
C THR A 324 -2.08 -10.75 -15.09
N GLN A 325 -2.96 -10.98 -14.12
CA GLN A 325 -4.02 -12.00 -14.28
C GLN A 325 -4.88 -11.75 -15.55
N ALA A 326 -4.77 -10.55 -16.13
CA ALA A 326 -5.31 -10.15 -17.42
C ALA A 326 -4.30 -10.33 -18.58
N ALA A 327 -4.84 -10.50 -19.79
CA ALA A 327 -4.10 -10.46 -21.04
C ALA A 327 -3.28 -9.17 -21.21
N ASN A 328 -2.17 -9.24 -21.93
CA ASN A 328 -1.36 -8.09 -22.31
C ASN A 328 -2.28 -7.04 -22.98
N PRO A 329 -2.25 -5.77 -22.52
CA PRO A 329 -3.14 -4.73 -23.02
C PRO A 329 -3.01 -4.49 -24.53
N CYS A 330 -1.84 -4.72 -25.14
CA CYS A 330 -1.65 -4.60 -26.58
C CYS A 330 -2.51 -5.59 -27.37
N ASN A 331 -2.67 -6.84 -26.92
CA ASN A 331 -3.42 -7.84 -27.68
C ASN A 331 -4.90 -7.46 -27.82
N ALA A 332 -5.50 -6.87 -26.79
CA ALA A 332 -6.87 -6.35 -26.85
C ALA A 332 -6.99 -5.15 -27.82
N GLN A 333 -5.98 -4.29 -27.90
CA GLN A 333 -5.94 -3.18 -28.85
C GLN A 333 -5.80 -3.67 -30.29
N ILE A 334 -4.89 -4.62 -30.53
CA ILE A 334 -4.67 -5.25 -31.83
C ILE A 334 -5.96 -5.92 -32.32
N GLN A 335 -6.66 -6.66 -31.46
CA GLN A 335 -7.92 -7.30 -31.81
C GLN A 335 -9.00 -6.28 -32.22
N ARG A 336 -9.11 -5.14 -31.52
CA ARG A 336 -10.05 -4.05 -31.87
C ARG A 336 -9.68 -3.38 -33.19
N PHE A 337 -8.39 -3.13 -33.43
CA PHE A 337 -7.89 -2.63 -34.71
C PHE A 337 -8.22 -3.60 -35.85
N TRP A 338 -7.86 -4.87 -35.68
CA TRP A 338 -8.11 -5.95 -36.64
C TRP A 338 -9.59 -6.09 -37.03
N ASN A 339 -10.50 -5.95 -36.06
CA ASN A 339 -11.95 -6.03 -36.30
C ASN A 339 -12.48 -4.84 -37.11
N ALA A 340 -11.82 -3.67 -37.02
CA ALA A 340 -12.20 -2.47 -37.75
C ALA A 340 -11.66 -2.43 -39.20
N GLU A 341 -10.70 -3.29 -39.55
CA GLU A 341 -10.11 -3.34 -40.89
C GLU A 341 -10.97 -4.14 -41.90
N PRO A 342 -11.07 -3.69 -43.18
CA PRO A 342 -11.83 -4.36 -44.23
C PRO A 342 -11.38 -5.80 -44.48
N ALA A 343 -12.32 -6.68 -44.83
CA ALA A 343 -12.09 -8.13 -44.88
C ALA A 343 -11.28 -8.64 -46.08
N ALA A 344 -11.15 -7.87 -47.17
CA ALA A 344 -10.75 -8.41 -48.47
C ALA A 344 -9.30 -8.94 -48.54
N ASP A 345 -8.36 -8.42 -47.73
CA ASP A 345 -6.92 -8.72 -47.86
C ASP A 345 -6.15 -8.83 -46.52
N LYS A 346 -6.85 -8.89 -45.39
CA LYS A 346 -6.20 -8.85 -44.07
C LYS A 346 -5.56 -10.21 -43.67
N PRO A 347 -4.29 -10.26 -43.19
CA PRO A 347 -3.58 -11.50 -42.82
C PRO A 347 -4.02 -12.08 -41.47
N ALA A 348 -4.37 -13.37 -41.38
CA ALA A 348 -4.87 -14.00 -40.15
C ALA A 348 -4.15 -13.54 -38.85
N LEU A 349 -4.93 -13.03 -37.88
CA LEU A 349 -4.39 -12.56 -36.60
C LEU A 349 -3.92 -13.75 -35.74
N PRO A 350 -2.66 -13.80 -35.29
CA PRO A 350 -2.20 -14.84 -34.38
C PRO A 350 -2.90 -14.75 -33.01
N ALA A 351 -3.00 -15.88 -32.30
CA ALA A 351 -3.72 -15.99 -31.03
C ALA A 351 -3.19 -15.03 -29.94
N ALA A 352 -1.88 -14.77 -29.94
CA ALA A 352 -1.24 -13.72 -29.14
C ALA A 352 -0.12 -13.11 -29.98
N TYR A 353 -0.25 -11.83 -30.34
CA TYR A 353 0.76 -11.13 -31.13
C TYR A 353 1.85 -10.54 -30.23
N THR A 354 1.46 -9.94 -29.11
CA THR A 354 2.36 -9.41 -28.09
C THR A 354 2.51 -10.43 -26.98
N GLN A 355 3.75 -10.81 -26.69
CA GLN A 355 4.06 -11.86 -25.71
C GLN A 355 5.19 -11.44 -24.77
N TYR A 356 5.16 -11.92 -23.54
CA TYR A 356 6.15 -11.58 -22.52
C TYR A 356 7.35 -12.52 -22.57
N ALA A 357 8.54 -11.95 -22.81
CA ALA A 357 9.81 -12.62 -22.57
C ALA A 357 10.56 -11.95 -21.40
N GLY A 358 11.16 -12.75 -20.51
CA GLY A 358 11.83 -12.24 -19.31
C GLY A 358 13.13 -11.49 -19.64
N ILE A 359 14.14 -12.25 -20.07
CA ILE A 359 15.47 -11.73 -20.40
C ILE A 359 15.82 -12.11 -21.83
N ARG A 360 16.36 -11.17 -22.59
CA ARG A 360 16.82 -11.40 -23.95
C ARG A 360 18.17 -10.76 -24.21
N VAL A 361 19.13 -11.54 -24.69
CA VAL A 361 20.51 -11.10 -24.96
C VAL A 361 20.85 -11.24 -26.44
N ALA A 362 20.11 -10.50 -27.28
CA ALA A 362 20.31 -10.52 -28.72
C ALA A 362 21.55 -9.72 -29.12
N GLY A 363 22.37 -10.26 -30.02
CA GLY A 363 23.58 -9.58 -30.50
C GLY A 363 24.69 -9.43 -29.45
N THR A 364 24.57 -10.16 -28.33
CA THR A 364 25.48 -10.07 -27.18
C THR A 364 26.53 -11.16 -27.26
N TYR A 365 27.80 -10.74 -27.19
CA TYR A 365 28.97 -11.60 -27.25
C TYR A 365 29.02 -12.46 -26.00
N THR A 366 29.51 -11.94 -24.87
CA THR A 366 29.56 -12.62 -23.58
C THR A 366 28.50 -12.08 -22.61
N ALA A 367 27.86 -12.97 -21.85
CA ALA A 367 26.90 -12.58 -20.82
C ALA A 367 26.84 -13.56 -19.65
N LYS A 368 26.71 -13.04 -18.43
CA LYS A 368 26.43 -13.80 -17.20
C LYS A 368 25.05 -13.44 -16.68
N VAL A 369 24.12 -14.37 -16.76
CA VAL A 369 22.74 -14.25 -16.25
C VAL A 369 22.64 -15.12 -15.02
N MET A 370 22.73 -14.54 -13.83
CA MET A 370 22.89 -15.31 -12.59
C MET A 370 21.97 -14.86 -11.45
N GLN A 371 21.41 -15.80 -10.69
CA GLN A 371 20.65 -15.49 -9.46
C GLN A 371 19.44 -14.56 -9.68
N ASN A 372 18.89 -14.51 -10.89
CA ASN A 372 17.69 -13.73 -11.17
C ASN A 372 16.44 -14.54 -10.85
N ARG A 373 15.36 -13.86 -10.48
CA ARG A 373 14.03 -14.43 -10.29
C ARG A 373 13.09 -13.88 -11.36
N VAL A 374 12.61 -14.73 -12.26
CA VAL A 374 11.69 -14.36 -13.34
C VAL A 374 10.37 -15.07 -13.14
N GLU A 375 9.29 -14.32 -13.12
CA GLU A 375 7.93 -14.81 -12.92
C GLU A 375 7.01 -14.34 -14.04
N LEU A 376 6.44 -15.28 -14.77
CA LEU A 376 5.51 -15.01 -15.86
C LEU A 376 4.16 -15.68 -15.53
N GLU A 377 3.28 -14.96 -14.83
CA GLU A 377 1.88 -15.37 -14.56
C GLU A 377 0.96 -14.65 -15.54
N THR A 378 1.01 -15.06 -16.80
CA THR A 378 0.26 -14.46 -17.91
C THR A 378 -0.07 -15.52 -18.95
N PRO A 379 -1.23 -15.43 -19.63
CA PRO A 379 -1.56 -16.32 -20.74
C PRO A 379 -0.67 -16.11 -21.97
N GLU A 380 0.04 -14.98 -22.08
CA GLU A 380 0.94 -14.68 -23.21
C GLU A 380 2.42 -14.80 -22.82
N ALA A 381 2.75 -15.73 -21.93
CA ALA A 381 4.13 -16.04 -21.57
C ALA A 381 4.85 -16.69 -22.77
N LEU A 382 5.85 -16.01 -23.35
CA LEU A 382 6.68 -16.56 -24.41
C LEU A 382 7.79 -17.42 -23.81
N ALA A 383 8.77 -16.78 -23.15
CA ALA A 383 10.01 -17.40 -22.70
C ALA A 383 10.60 -16.70 -21.48
N PHE A 384 11.33 -17.44 -20.65
CA PHE A 384 12.14 -16.82 -19.61
C PHE A 384 13.39 -16.17 -20.18
N MET A 385 14.00 -16.83 -21.16
CA MET A 385 15.29 -16.46 -21.73
C MET A 385 15.30 -16.64 -23.24
N VAL A 386 15.77 -15.63 -23.97
CA VAL A 386 16.00 -15.68 -25.42
C VAL A 386 17.42 -15.25 -25.75
N ILE A 387 18.12 -16.06 -26.55
CA ILE A 387 19.46 -15.75 -27.06
C ILE A 387 19.39 -15.77 -28.58
N SER A 388 19.93 -14.74 -29.24
CA SER A 388 19.96 -14.69 -30.70
C SER A 388 21.18 -13.91 -31.20
N ALA A 389 21.90 -14.39 -32.22
CA ALA A 389 22.85 -13.52 -32.91
C ALA A 389 22.15 -12.43 -33.74
N LYS A 390 22.83 -11.30 -33.92
CA LYS A 390 22.41 -10.20 -34.79
C LYS A 390 23.45 -9.91 -35.86
N GLN A 391 22.96 -9.59 -37.06
CA GLN A 391 23.78 -9.34 -38.24
C GLN A 391 24.35 -7.92 -38.22
N LEU A 392 25.58 -7.76 -38.69
CA LEU A 392 26.20 -6.51 -39.10
C LEU A 392 26.49 -6.58 -40.61
N ARG A 393 26.03 -5.59 -41.39
CA ARG A 393 26.28 -5.48 -42.84
C ARG A 393 27.34 -4.40 -43.09
N PHE A 394 28.37 -4.73 -43.88
CA PHE A 394 29.37 -3.75 -44.36
C PHE A 394 29.10 -3.38 -45.82
N GLU A 395 28.87 -2.10 -46.13
CA GLU A 395 29.01 -1.60 -47.50
C GLU A 395 30.48 -1.26 -47.72
N THR A 396 31.17 -2.00 -48.58
CA THR A 396 32.50 -1.64 -49.07
C THR A 396 32.38 -1.22 -50.53
N GLU A 397 32.93 -0.06 -50.90
CA GLU A 397 32.90 0.50 -52.26
C GLU A 397 33.48 -0.45 -53.34
N GLU A 398 34.20 -1.51 -52.96
CA GLU A 398 34.91 -2.42 -53.87
C GLU A 398 34.31 -3.84 -54.02
N GLN A 399 33.21 -4.20 -53.35
CA GLN A 399 32.64 -5.55 -53.46
C GLN A 399 31.14 -5.52 -53.79
N GLU A 400 30.74 -6.14 -54.91
CA GLU A 400 29.32 -6.31 -55.33
C GLU A 400 28.46 -7.10 -54.33
N LYS A 401 29.02 -7.59 -53.22
CA LYS A 401 28.29 -8.19 -52.10
C LYS A 401 28.85 -7.69 -50.76
N PRO A 402 28.01 -7.18 -49.84
CA PRO A 402 28.47 -6.74 -48.52
C PRO A 402 29.02 -7.93 -47.72
N ALA A 403 30.15 -7.73 -47.05
CA ALA A 403 30.60 -8.69 -46.04
C ALA A 403 29.57 -8.73 -44.89
N ILE A 404 29.11 -9.93 -44.54
CA ILE A 404 28.13 -10.16 -43.48
C ILE A 404 28.86 -10.75 -42.28
N SER A 405 28.75 -10.13 -41.11
CA SER A 405 29.23 -10.71 -39.85
C SER A 405 28.07 -10.88 -38.88
N PHE A 406 28.00 -12.02 -38.21
CA PHE A 406 27.04 -12.28 -37.15
C PHE A 406 27.72 -12.12 -35.78
N TYR A 407 27.01 -11.50 -34.85
CA TYR A 407 27.47 -11.29 -33.48
C TYR A 407 26.44 -11.87 -32.52
N GLY A 408 26.84 -12.78 -31.64
CA GLY A 408 26.09 -13.11 -30.45
C GLY A 408 26.08 -14.60 -30.07
N GLY A 409 25.99 -14.86 -28.77
CA GLY A 409 25.86 -16.23 -28.23
C GLY A 409 27.18 -16.90 -27.83
N HIS A 410 28.26 -16.17 -27.59
CA HIS A 410 29.57 -16.73 -27.27
C HIS A 410 29.91 -16.58 -25.78
N ASP A 411 30.05 -17.67 -25.03
CA ASP A 411 30.20 -17.64 -23.56
C ASP A 411 29.02 -16.94 -22.85
N ILE A 412 27.82 -17.48 -23.05
CA ILE A 412 26.61 -17.08 -22.33
C ILE A 412 26.38 -18.04 -21.17
N GLN A 413 26.48 -17.55 -19.94
CA GLN A 413 26.33 -18.33 -18.71
C GLN A 413 25.00 -18.01 -18.04
N ILE A 414 24.10 -18.98 -17.95
CA ILE A 414 22.79 -18.88 -17.30
C ILE A 414 22.83 -19.78 -16.07
N GLN A 415 23.04 -19.21 -14.88
CA GLN A 415 23.27 -20.00 -13.68
C GLN A 415 22.48 -19.56 -12.44
N HIS A 416 22.05 -20.52 -11.62
CA HIS A 416 21.38 -20.22 -10.34
C HIS A 416 20.13 -19.32 -10.44
N ASN A 417 19.50 -19.22 -11.60
CA ASN A 417 18.28 -18.43 -11.75
C ASN A 417 17.06 -19.24 -11.30
N GLN A 418 16.01 -18.53 -10.93
CA GLN A 418 14.71 -19.08 -10.57
C GLN A 418 13.66 -18.59 -11.56
N PHE A 419 13.14 -19.51 -12.35
CA PHE A 419 12.19 -19.26 -13.42
C PHE A 419 10.84 -19.88 -13.08
N TYR A 420 9.81 -19.06 -12.91
CA TYR A 420 8.47 -19.51 -12.54
C TYR A 420 7.41 -19.05 -13.55
N GLN A 421 6.60 -20.00 -13.99
CA GLN A 421 5.36 -19.76 -14.70
C GLN A 421 4.24 -20.43 -13.90
N TYR A 422 3.30 -19.62 -13.43
CA TYR A 422 2.18 -20.08 -12.59
C TYR A 422 0.90 -20.23 -13.41
N GLN A 423 0.00 -21.10 -12.95
CA GLN A 423 -1.35 -21.16 -13.51
C GLN A 423 -2.15 -19.89 -13.18
N THR A 424 -2.78 -19.28 -14.19
CA THR A 424 -3.77 -18.22 -13.99
C THR A 424 -5.08 -18.79 -13.45
N ALA A 425 -5.93 -17.94 -12.88
CA ALA A 425 -7.20 -18.28 -12.21
C ALA A 425 -8.26 -19.03 -13.06
N GLY A 426 -7.94 -19.44 -14.29
CA GLY A 426 -8.78 -20.28 -15.16
C GLY A 426 -8.15 -21.61 -15.60
N GLY A 427 -6.93 -21.95 -15.14
CA GLY A 427 -6.28 -23.23 -15.42
C GLY A 427 -5.81 -23.45 -16.87
N THR A 428 -5.78 -22.41 -17.71
CA THR A 428 -5.46 -22.51 -19.15
C THR A 428 -4.11 -21.90 -19.54
N SER A 429 -3.30 -21.44 -18.59
CA SER A 429 -2.01 -20.81 -18.90
C SER A 429 -1.05 -21.76 -19.58
N SER A 430 -0.41 -21.26 -20.62
CA SER A 430 0.64 -21.98 -21.32
C SER A 430 1.83 -21.06 -21.53
N MET A 431 3.03 -21.60 -21.36
CA MET A 431 4.25 -20.97 -21.83
C MET A 431 4.53 -21.48 -23.25
N VAL A 432 4.96 -20.61 -24.16
CA VAL A 432 5.34 -21.07 -25.50
C VAL A 432 6.59 -21.94 -25.40
N VAL A 433 7.70 -21.39 -24.90
CA VAL A 433 8.96 -22.11 -24.73
C VAL A 433 9.80 -21.49 -23.61
N PRO A 434 10.27 -22.23 -22.60
CA PRO A 434 11.06 -21.65 -21.51
C PRO A 434 12.37 -20.98 -21.95
N ILE A 435 13.14 -21.61 -22.85
CA ILE A 435 14.41 -21.08 -23.39
C ILE A 435 14.46 -21.22 -24.90
N ARG A 436 14.80 -20.13 -25.59
CA ARG A 436 14.90 -20.09 -27.06
C ARG A 436 16.25 -19.58 -27.53
N LEU A 437 16.89 -20.31 -28.44
CA LEU A 437 18.22 -20.04 -28.97
C LEU A 437 18.17 -19.91 -30.50
N PHE A 438 18.71 -18.82 -31.04
CA PHE A 438 18.85 -18.58 -32.48
C PHE A 438 20.31 -18.30 -32.84
N ASN A 439 20.84 -18.98 -33.85
CA ASN A 439 22.14 -18.64 -34.46
C ASN A 439 23.23 -18.29 -33.45
N ILE A 440 23.57 -19.22 -32.55
CA ILE A 440 24.65 -19.01 -31.59
C ILE A 440 25.98 -19.09 -32.36
N LEU A 441 26.74 -18.00 -32.49
CA LEU A 441 27.94 -17.91 -33.36
C LEU A 441 29.11 -17.17 -32.68
N PRO A 442 30.36 -17.66 -32.82
CA PRO A 442 31.58 -16.93 -32.44
C PRO A 442 31.85 -15.78 -33.42
N PRO A 443 32.68 -14.79 -33.05
CA PRO A 443 32.83 -13.56 -33.83
C PRO A 443 33.77 -13.79 -35.03
N ASN A 444 33.47 -13.14 -36.16
CA ASN A 444 34.31 -13.13 -37.39
C ASN A 444 34.44 -14.44 -38.18
N TYR A 445 33.63 -15.47 -37.90
CA TYR A 445 33.73 -16.74 -38.63
C TYR A 445 32.69 -16.84 -39.75
N ASN A 446 33.13 -16.63 -40.99
CA ASN A 446 32.32 -16.81 -42.19
C ASN A 446 32.28 -18.27 -42.70
N THR A 447 33.05 -19.20 -42.09
CA THR A 447 33.13 -20.63 -42.49
C THR A 447 33.31 -21.57 -41.29
N ILE A 448 32.79 -22.81 -41.41
CA ILE A 448 32.76 -23.87 -40.36
C ILE A 448 34.17 -24.43 -40.03
N GLU A 449 35.16 -24.26 -40.91
CA GLU A 449 36.36 -25.11 -40.95
C GLU A 449 37.43 -24.85 -39.87
N ASN A 450 37.34 -23.78 -39.06
CA ASN A 450 38.41 -23.35 -38.13
C ASN A 450 38.01 -23.32 -36.64
N TRP A 451 37.07 -24.17 -36.23
CA TRP A 451 36.57 -24.24 -34.86
C TRP A 451 37.51 -25.01 -33.92
N ALA A 452 37.93 -24.39 -32.81
CA ALA A 452 38.62 -25.11 -31.73
C ALA A 452 37.59 -25.88 -30.88
N GLU A 453 37.92 -27.12 -30.46
CA GLU A 453 37.01 -28.02 -29.73
C GLU A 453 36.58 -27.49 -28.36
N ASP A 454 37.30 -26.50 -27.80
CA ASP A 454 37.14 -26.00 -26.42
C ASP A 454 36.46 -24.62 -26.33
N MET A 455 35.86 -24.10 -27.41
CA MET A 455 35.26 -22.76 -27.38
C MET A 455 33.96 -22.72 -26.54
N PRO A 456 33.83 -21.80 -25.55
CA PRO A 456 32.63 -21.67 -24.74
C PRO A 456 31.44 -21.15 -25.57
N GLY A 457 30.29 -21.82 -25.44
CA GLY A 457 29.02 -21.39 -26.05
C GLY A 457 27.99 -21.01 -24.99
N VAL A 458 26.86 -21.71 -24.92
CA VAL A 458 25.80 -21.44 -23.93
C VAL A 458 25.85 -22.47 -22.81
N LEU A 459 26.01 -22.01 -21.56
CA LEU A 459 25.91 -22.81 -20.35
C LEU A 459 24.61 -22.51 -19.62
N ILE A 460 23.81 -23.53 -19.32
CA ILE A 460 22.56 -23.45 -18.56
C ILE A 460 22.70 -24.39 -17.38
N ASP A 461 23.12 -23.87 -16.23
CA ASP A 461 23.53 -24.69 -15.10
C ASP A 461 22.92 -24.29 -13.76
N GLN A 462 22.50 -25.26 -12.96
CA GLN A 462 21.99 -25.01 -11.59
C GLN A 462 20.81 -24.04 -11.50
N ASN A 463 19.97 -23.94 -12.54
CA ASN A 463 18.76 -23.12 -12.52
C ASN A 463 17.55 -23.93 -12.02
N MET A 464 16.55 -23.23 -11.52
CA MET A 464 15.23 -23.79 -11.22
C MET A 464 14.24 -23.33 -12.28
N PHE A 465 13.54 -24.27 -12.90
CA PHE A 465 12.42 -24.05 -13.81
C PHE A 465 11.16 -24.64 -13.19
N SER A 466 10.15 -23.82 -12.99
CA SER A 466 8.82 -24.23 -12.54
C SER A 466 7.80 -23.75 -13.55
N VAL A 467 7.19 -24.67 -14.30
CA VAL A 467 6.18 -24.38 -15.32
C VAL A 467 4.92 -25.16 -14.98
N GLU A 468 3.98 -24.51 -14.31
CA GLU A 468 2.74 -25.15 -13.86
C GLU A 468 1.70 -25.33 -14.99
N GLY A 469 1.82 -24.53 -16.06
CA GLY A 469 1.02 -24.61 -17.28
C GLY A 469 1.54 -25.60 -18.32
N ARG A 470 0.87 -25.68 -19.48
CA ARG A 470 1.37 -26.46 -20.62
C ARG A 470 2.47 -25.71 -21.38
N ILE A 471 3.42 -26.43 -21.96
CA ILE A 471 4.29 -25.87 -23.00
C ILE A 471 3.52 -25.97 -24.33
N SER A 472 3.11 -24.84 -24.90
CA SER A 472 2.16 -24.77 -26.02
C SER A 472 2.80 -24.78 -27.40
N HIS A 473 4.13 -24.59 -27.51
CA HIS A 473 4.83 -24.70 -28.79
C HIS A 473 4.71 -26.11 -29.39
N ALA A 474 4.74 -26.24 -30.71
CA ALA A 474 4.47 -27.52 -31.42
C ALA A 474 5.38 -28.68 -30.99
N TYR A 475 6.62 -28.37 -30.57
CA TYR A 475 7.60 -29.35 -30.09
C TYR A 475 7.54 -29.59 -28.59
N GLN A 476 6.87 -28.70 -27.85
CA GLN A 476 6.62 -28.81 -26.42
C GLN A 476 7.90 -29.12 -25.62
N THR A 477 8.92 -28.25 -25.79
CA THR A 477 10.29 -28.41 -25.28
C THR A 477 10.68 -27.36 -24.25
N LEU A 478 11.62 -27.68 -23.36
CA LEU A 478 12.19 -26.71 -22.41
C LEU A 478 13.13 -25.74 -23.13
N CYS A 479 14.02 -26.27 -23.97
CA CYS A 479 14.99 -25.51 -24.72
C CYS A 479 14.87 -25.83 -26.20
N GLU A 480 14.87 -24.80 -27.05
CA GLU A 480 14.89 -24.98 -28.50
C GLU A 480 16.04 -24.22 -29.16
N LEU A 481 16.60 -24.83 -30.20
CA LEU A 481 17.61 -24.26 -31.07
C LEU A 481 17.09 -24.17 -32.51
N HIS A 482 17.09 -22.96 -33.06
CA HIS A 482 16.57 -22.65 -34.40
C HIS A 482 17.71 -22.21 -35.35
N LEU A 483 17.59 -22.60 -36.63
CA LEU A 483 18.36 -22.01 -37.74
C LEU A 483 17.74 -20.68 -38.15
N GLY A 484 18.58 -19.68 -38.42
CA GLY A 484 18.14 -18.35 -38.83
C GLY A 484 18.05 -17.38 -37.65
N ASN A 485 18.18 -16.10 -37.97
CA ASN A 485 17.84 -15.04 -37.03
C ASN A 485 16.31 -14.86 -37.11
N GLU A 486 15.70 -14.28 -36.08
CA GLU A 486 14.31 -13.82 -36.14
C GLU A 486 14.03 -12.90 -37.35
N ASP A 487 15.07 -12.32 -37.95
CA ASP A 487 14.93 -11.40 -39.09
C ASP A 487 15.50 -11.93 -40.42
N HIS A 488 16.39 -12.95 -40.46
CA HIS A 488 17.12 -13.32 -41.69
C HIS A 488 17.72 -14.74 -41.73
N ASP A 489 17.79 -15.27 -42.95
CA ASP A 489 18.35 -16.54 -43.41
C ASP A 489 19.88 -16.65 -43.28
N SER A 490 20.40 -17.52 -42.41
CA SER A 490 21.83 -17.90 -42.39
C SER A 490 22.03 -19.42 -42.37
N ASP A 491 23.09 -19.89 -43.04
CA ASP A 491 23.26 -21.30 -43.39
C ASP A 491 23.95 -22.18 -42.32
N THR A 492 24.31 -21.65 -41.15
CA THR A 492 25.09 -22.37 -40.16
C THR A 492 24.82 -21.92 -38.73
N VAL A 493 24.52 -22.85 -37.83
CA VAL A 493 24.61 -22.67 -36.37
C VAL A 493 25.72 -23.58 -35.91
N ALA A 494 26.70 -23.04 -35.21
CA ALA A 494 27.76 -23.79 -34.58
C ALA A 494 28.05 -23.10 -33.25
N SER A 495 27.91 -23.81 -32.13
CA SER A 495 28.36 -23.44 -30.77
C SER A 495 28.35 -24.68 -29.87
N ALA A 496 28.98 -24.58 -28.69
CA ALA A 496 28.82 -25.56 -27.61
C ALA A 496 27.59 -25.21 -26.76
N ILE A 497 26.72 -26.18 -26.45
CA ILE A 497 25.60 -25.99 -25.54
C ILE A 497 25.73 -26.99 -24.39
N THR A 498 25.76 -26.49 -23.16
CA THR A 498 25.84 -27.30 -21.94
C THR A 498 24.64 -27.01 -21.06
N ILE A 499 23.83 -28.03 -20.74
CA ILE A 499 22.64 -27.89 -19.90
C ILE A 499 22.72 -28.87 -18.73
N THR A 500 23.06 -28.39 -17.55
CA THR A 500 23.47 -29.25 -16.44
C THR A 500 22.86 -28.89 -15.10
N ASN A 501 22.65 -29.87 -14.23
CA ASN A 501 22.28 -29.66 -12.82
C ASN A 501 21.05 -28.76 -12.57
N ASN A 502 20.14 -28.61 -13.54
CA ASN A 502 18.95 -27.79 -13.37
C ASN A 502 17.84 -28.57 -12.64
N GLN A 503 16.98 -27.86 -11.91
CA GLN A 503 15.79 -28.41 -11.27
C GLN A 503 14.55 -28.04 -12.09
N LEU A 504 13.69 -29.01 -12.36
CA LEU A 504 12.52 -28.86 -13.22
C LEU A 504 11.25 -29.35 -12.52
N HIS A 505 10.33 -28.43 -12.29
CA HIS A 505 8.97 -28.70 -11.83
C HIS A 505 8.00 -28.42 -12.97
N ILE A 506 7.53 -29.47 -13.65
CA ILE A 506 6.64 -29.35 -14.82
C ILE A 506 5.54 -30.42 -14.71
N PRO A 507 4.47 -30.16 -13.94
CA PRO A 507 3.44 -31.15 -13.63
C PRO A 507 2.75 -31.74 -14.88
N ALA A 508 2.63 -30.94 -15.94
CA ALA A 508 1.93 -31.31 -17.17
C ALA A 508 2.80 -32.04 -18.21
N TRP A 509 4.03 -32.44 -17.88
CA TRP A 509 5.00 -32.99 -18.85
C TRP A 509 4.40 -34.12 -19.73
N ASN A 510 3.66 -35.06 -19.15
CA ASN A 510 3.11 -36.22 -19.88
C ASN A 510 1.79 -35.94 -20.65
N GLN A 511 1.32 -34.70 -20.72
CA GLN A 511 0.10 -34.31 -21.47
C GLN A 511 0.41 -33.60 -22.79
N GLY A 512 1.57 -33.90 -23.39
CA GLY A 512 1.95 -33.42 -24.71
C GLY A 512 3.45 -33.15 -24.88
N ASN A 513 4.20 -32.87 -23.81
CA ASN A 513 5.62 -32.49 -23.97
C ASN A 513 6.45 -33.58 -24.64
N ARG A 514 7.11 -33.22 -25.76
CA ARG A 514 7.73 -34.19 -26.67
C ARG A 514 9.25 -34.29 -26.51
N ALA A 515 9.93 -33.24 -26.04
CA ALA A 515 11.39 -33.23 -25.85
C ALA A 515 11.84 -32.32 -24.70
N PHE A 516 13.07 -32.54 -24.18
CA PHE A 516 13.74 -31.58 -23.31
C PHE A 516 14.55 -30.54 -24.09
N PHE A 517 15.19 -30.99 -25.17
CA PHE A 517 15.87 -30.13 -26.14
C PHE A 517 15.36 -30.46 -27.55
N THR A 518 15.02 -29.43 -28.33
CA THR A 518 14.63 -29.60 -29.73
C THR A 518 15.55 -28.83 -30.65
N LEU A 519 15.95 -29.50 -31.73
CA LEU A 519 16.65 -28.91 -32.86
C LEU A 519 15.67 -28.72 -34.02
N GLN A 520 15.37 -27.49 -34.40
CA GLN A 520 14.41 -27.20 -35.48
C GLN A 520 15.12 -27.01 -36.82
N LYS A 521 14.78 -27.87 -37.79
CA LYS A 521 15.13 -27.69 -39.20
C LYS A 521 14.15 -26.69 -39.81
N ASP A 522 14.63 -25.50 -40.18
CA ASP A 522 13.79 -24.58 -40.93
C ASP A 522 13.85 -24.91 -42.43
N THR A 523 12.69 -25.07 -43.06
CA THR A 523 12.59 -25.38 -44.50
C THR A 523 12.13 -24.13 -45.24
N LEU A 524 12.93 -23.06 -45.18
CA LEU A 524 12.67 -21.87 -45.99
C LEU A 524 13.09 -22.13 -47.45
N LEU A 525 12.15 -21.92 -48.38
CA LEU A 525 12.35 -21.91 -49.83
C LEU A 525 12.76 -23.25 -50.48
N GLY A 526 12.51 -24.39 -49.83
CA GLY A 526 12.77 -25.71 -50.42
C GLY A 526 14.25 -26.13 -50.44
N VAL A 527 15.13 -25.39 -49.76
CA VAL A 527 16.55 -25.75 -49.59
C VAL A 527 16.75 -26.34 -48.19
N THR A 528 17.25 -27.58 -48.12
CA THR A 528 17.66 -28.18 -46.84
C THR A 528 18.99 -27.54 -46.40
N ARG A 529 18.95 -26.69 -45.37
CA ARG A 529 20.16 -26.08 -44.77
C ARG A 529 20.70 -26.95 -43.63
N GLN A 530 22.03 -27.01 -43.47
CA GLN A 530 22.69 -27.90 -42.50
C GLN A 530 22.88 -27.23 -41.13
N MET A 531 22.41 -27.87 -40.04
CA MET A 531 22.76 -27.50 -38.65
C MET A 531 23.97 -28.29 -38.16
N VAL A 532 24.94 -27.64 -37.52
CA VAL A 532 26.13 -28.30 -36.96
C VAL A 532 26.31 -27.93 -35.49
N LEU A 533 25.81 -28.77 -34.57
CA LEU A 533 26.08 -28.59 -33.15
C LEU A 533 27.46 -29.16 -32.80
N HIS A 534 28.41 -28.32 -32.35
CA HIS A 534 29.81 -28.73 -32.17
C HIS A 534 30.03 -29.56 -30.90
N ASN A 535 29.44 -29.11 -29.78
CA ASN A 535 29.41 -29.85 -28.53
C ASN A 535 28.02 -29.70 -27.89
N PHE A 536 27.44 -30.79 -27.42
CA PHE A 536 26.18 -30.79 -26.67
C PHE A 536 26.35 -31.66 -25.45
N GLU A 537 26.28 -31.02 -24.28
CA GLU A 537 26.37 -31.69 -23.00
C GLU A 537 25.09 -31.49 -22.22
N MET A 538 24.54 -32.59 -21.70
CA MET A 538 23.35 -32.51 -20.88
C MET A 538 23.34 -33.62 -19.82
N TRP A 539 23.50 -33.25 -18.55
CA TRP A 539 23.58 -34.20 -17.45
C TRP A 539 23.22 -33.55 -16.10
N GLY A 540 22.84 -34.34 -15.10
CA GLY A 540 22.54 -33.83 -13.75
C GLY A 540 21.21 -33.09 -13.59
N ASN A 541 20.42 -32.88 -14.65
CA ASN A 541 19.10 -32.24 -14.57
C ASN A 541 18.07 -33.13 -13.83
N GLN A 542 17.28 -32.54 -12.93
CA GLN A 542 16.36 -33.25 -12.03
C GLN A 542 14.91 -32.80 -12.24
N PHE A 543 14.00 -33.75 -12.44
CA PHE A 543 12.56 -33.47 -12.55
C PHE A 543 11.86 -33.82 -11.24
N THR A 544 11.07 -32.90 -10.67
CA THR A 544 10.46 -33.09 -9.35
C THR A 544 9.17 -33.90 -9.37
N ASP A 545 8.48 -34.00 -10.51
CA ASP A 545 7.14 -34.60 -10.58
C ASP A 545 7.11 -35.85 -11.45
N ARG A 546 7.62 -35.77 -12.69
CA ARG A 546 7.71 -36.87 -13.66
C ARG A 546 8.94 -36.70 -14.56
N THR A 547 9.84 -37.68 -14.54
CA THR A 547 10.98 -37.71 -15.46
C THR A 547 10.51 -38.18 -16.84
N PRO A 548 10.82 -37.46 -17.95
CA PRO A 548 10.59 -37.96 -19.31
C PRO A 548 11.26 -39.32 -19.54
N PRO A 549 10.66 -40.22 -20.35
CA PRO A 549 11.39 -41.33 -20.95
C PRO A 549 12.62 -40.84 -21.74
N ILE A 550 13.67 -41.66 -21.84
CA ILE A 550 14.95 -41.25 -22.47
C ILE A 550 14.78 -40.87 -23.96
N GLN A 551 13.80 -41.49 -24.64
CA GLN A 551 13.41 -41.20 -26.02
C GLN A 551 12.74 -39.82 -26.19
N THR A 552 12.34 -39.18 -25.09
CA THR A 552 11.63 -37.89 -24.99
C THR A 552 12.57 -36.78 -24.49
N ILE A 553 13.88 -37.03 -24.49
CA ILE A 553 14.91 -36.07 -24.06
C ILE A 553 15.38 -35.22 -25.26
N LEU A 554 15.56 -35.83 -26.43
CA LEU A 554 15.96 -35.15 -27.65
C LEU A 554 15.05 -35.54 -28.80
N LEU A 555 14.36 -34.54 -29.37
CA LEU A 555 13.73 -34.67 -30.69
C LEU A 555 14.56 -33.87 -31.69
N ALA A 556 15.17 -34.59 -32.62
CA ALA A 556 15.71 -34.03 -33.84
C ALA A 556 15.14 -34.86 -34.99
N GLU A 557 14.54 -34.21 -35.99
CA GLU A 557 13.88 -34.91 -37.09
C GLU A 557 14.86 -35.75 -37.97
N ASN A 558 16.19 -35.67 -37.78
CA ASN A 558 17.20 -36.43 -38.54
C ASN A 558 18.52 -36.74 -37.78
N ILE A 559 18.48 -37.08 -36.48
CA ILE A 559 19.65 -37.69 -35.81
C ILE A 559 19.40 -39.18 -35.65
N ASP A 560 20.13 -40.01 -36.40
CA ASP A 560 20.14 -41.46 -36.21
C ASP A 560 20.97 -41.76 -34.96
N PHE A 561 20.30 -42.18 -33.88
CA PHE A 561 20.98 -42.74 -32.72
C PHE A 561 21.39 -44.18 -33.04
N LEU A 562 22.68 -44.39 -33.33
CA LEU A 562 23.26 -45.71 -33.44
C LEU A 562 23.65 -46.19 -32.04
N THR A 563 22.90 -47.16 -31.52
CA THR A 563 23.32 -47.97 -30.38
C THR A 563 24.14 -49.16 -30.88
N GLN A 564 25.44 -49.21 -30.58
CA GLN A 564 26.26 -50.40 -30.79
C GLN A 564 26.49 -51.12 -29.45
N LEU A 565 26.15 -52.41 -29.42
CA LEU A 565 26.41 -53.33 -28.32
C LEU A 565 27.24 -54.50 -28.85
N GLU A 566 28.52 -54.55 -28.50
CA GLU A 566 29.38 -55.71 -28.76
C GLU A 566 29.47 -56.57 -27.50
N LEU A 567 29.22 -57.88 -27.63
CA LEU A 567 29.25 -58.85 -26.52
C LEU A 567 30.23 -59.99 -26.85
N GLN A 568 31.21 -60.21 -25.96
CA GLN A 568 32.09 -61.37 -25.93
C GLN A 568 31.69 -62.30 -24.78
N ARG A 569 31.54 -63.59 -25.09
CA ARG A 569 31.16 -64.65 -24.14
C ARG A 569 32.35 -65.53 -23.82
N THR A 570 32.55 -65.83 -22.54
CA THR A 570 33.46 -66.88 -22.09
C THR A 570 32.73 -67.81 -21.12
N THR A 571 32.78 -69.11 -21.38
CA THR A 571 32.10 -70.13 -20.55
C THR A 571 33.13 -70.89 -19.73
N ASP A 572 32.98 -70.93 -18.40
CA ASP A 572 33.75 -71.81 -17.54
C ASP A 572 32.86 -72.99 -17.11
N ALA A 573 33.05 -74.13 -17.78
CA ALA A 573 32.29 -75.34 -17.56
C ALA A 573 32.58 -76.01 -16.19
N THR A 574 33.72 -75.68 -15.55
CA THR A 574 34.10 -76.28 -14.26
C THR A 574 33.49 -75.57 -13.06
N GLN A 575 33.17 -74.27 -13.18
CA GLN A 575 32.52 -73.48 -12.13
C GLN A 575 31.01 -73.27 -12.34
N GLN A 576 30.43 -73.85 -13.40
CA GLN A 576 29.04 -73.59 -13.83
C GLN A 576 28.72 -72.09 -13.93
N ARG A 577 29.59 -71.30 -14.55
CA ARG A 577 29.40 -69.85 -14.74
C ARG A 577 29.63 -69.40 -16.18
N VAL A 578 28.89 -68.37 -16.59
CA VAL A 578 29.05 -67.67 -17.87
C VAL A 578 29.56 -66.26 -17.57
N THR A 579 30.65 -65.87 -18.21
CA THR A 579 31.15 -64.49 -18.19
C THR A 579 30.73 -63.80 -19.49
N LEU A 580 30.08 -62.66 -19.37
CA LEU A 580 29.73 -61.78 -20.49
C LEU A 580 30.50 -60.48 -20.33
N GLN A 581 31.22 -60.10 -21.38
CA GLN A 581 31.96 -58.84 -21.48
C GLN A 581 31.41 -58.05 -22.67
N GLY A 582 31.15 -56.77 -22.50
CA GLY A 582 30.70 -55.95 -23.62
C GLY A 582 31.03 -54.47 -23.49
N THR A 583 30.98 -53.78 -24.62
CA THR A 583 31.16 -52.33 -24.74
C THR A 583 29.91 -51.71 -25.34
N TRP A 584 29.49 -50.58 -24.76
CA TRP A 584 28.28 -49.85 -25.16
C TRP A 584 28.64 -48.40 -25.53
N GLN A 585 28.12 -47.92 -26.67
CA GLN A 585 28.23 -46.53 -27.12
C GLN A 585 26.91 -46.05 -27.75
N VAL A 586 26.54 -44.80 -27.45
CA VAL A 586 25.47 -44.07 -28.16
C VAL A 586 26.13 -43.04 -29.06
N LEU A 587 26.02 -43.25 -30.37
CA LEU A 587 26.52 -42.33 -31.39
C LEU A 587 25.34 -41.60 -32.01
N ALA A 588 25.38 -40.26 -32.06
CA ALA A 588 24.51 -39.48 -32.92
C ALA A 588 25.15 -39.43 -34.30
N LYS A 589 24.50 -40.03 -35.31
CA LYS A 589 24.93 -39.97 -36.69
C LYS A 589 24.02 -39.02 -37.45
N ASN A 590 24.62 -38.02 -38.11
CA ASN A 590 23.94 -37.26 -39.15
C ASN A 590 24.22 -37.98 -40.49
N PRO A 591 23.22 -38.64 -41.11
CA PRO A 591 23.43 -39.41 -42.35
C PRO A 591 23.86 -38.54 -43.55
N ASP A 592 23.69 -37.21 -43.47
CA ASP A 592 23.93 -36.27 -44.58
C ASP A 592 25.22 -35.42 -44.44
N ALA A 593 26.08 -35.72 -43.44
CA ALA A 593 27.34 -35.00 -43.24
C ALA A 593 28.46 -35.47 -44.21
N PRO A 594 29.13 -34.56 -44.97
CA PRO A 594 30.27 -34.95 -45.79
C PRO A 594 31.42 -35.39 -44.89
N GLY A 595 31.77 -36.69 -44.94
CA GLY A 595 32.86 -37.29 -44.15
C GLY A 595 32.43 -38.19 -42.98
N GLY A 596 31.13 -38.38 -42.72
CA GLY A 596 30.66 -39.41 -41.79
C GLY A 596 31.09 -39.27 -40.32
N ALA A 597 31.50 -38.07 -39.88
CA ALA A 597 31.95 -37.83 -38.52
C ALA A 597 30.79 -38.01 -37.52
N SER A 598 30.86 -39.08 -36.74
CA SER A 598 29.99 -39.34 -35.60
C SER A 598 30.58 -38.58 -34.39
N LYS A 599 29.81 -37.70 -33.74
CA LYS A 599 30.24 -37.03 -32.50
C LYS A 599 29.38 -37.49 -31.32
N SER A 600 30.04 -37.73 -30.18
CA SER A 600 29.50 -38.40 -28.99
C SER A 600 28.42 -37.58 -28.29
N VAL A 601 27.28 -38.21 -27.98
CA VAL A 601 26.25 -37.62 -27.10
C VAL A 601 26.22 -38.43 -25.82
N SER A 602 26.54 -37.81 -24.67
CA SER A 602 26.64 -38.49 -23.37
C SER A 602 25.32 -38.49 -22.61
N TYR A 603 24.76 -39.69 -22.42
CA TYR A 603 23.59 -39.95 -21.58
C TYR A 603 23.91 -40.98 -20.49
N TYR A 604 23.21 -40.88 -19.36
CA TYR A 604 23.27 -41.87 -18.29
C TYR A 604 21.98 -42.69 -18.29
N ASN A 605 22.06 -44.01 -18.47
CA ASN A 605 20.92 -44.94 -18.38
C ASN A 605 21.23 -46.10 -17.40
N LYS A 606 20.21 -46.84 -16.94
CA LYS A 606 20.36 -48.10 -16.20
C LYS A 606 19.95 -49.26 -17.11
N ALA A 607 20.81 -50.26 -17.29
CA ALA A 607 20.48 -51.48 -18.03
C ALA A 607 20.47 -52.68 -17.07
N THR A 608 19.51 -53.59 -17.26
CA THR A 608 19.43 -54.82 -16.45
C THR A 608 19.82 -56.02 -17.30
N PHE A 609 20.84 -56.75 -16.85
CA PHE A 609 21.36 -57.95 -17.49
C PHE A 609 21.08 -59.15 -16.57
N ALA A 610 20.23 -60.07 -17.00
CA ALA A 610 19.84 -61.26 -16.22
C ALA A 610 19.47 -60.95 -14.75
N GLY A 611 18.75 -59.85 -14.51
CA GLY A 611 18.30 -59.43 -13.17
C GLY A 611 19.27 -58.58 -12.35
N GLN A 612 20.48 -58.30 -12.86
CA GLN A 612 21.42 -57.35 -12.25
C GLN A 612 21.44 -56.01 -12.98
N THR A 613 21.25 -54.91 -12.24
CA THR A 613 21.23 -53.55 -12.77
C THR A 613 22.63 -52.94 -12.80
N VAL A 614 23.04 -52.43 -13.97
CA VAL A 614 24.34 -51.79 -14.17
C VAL A 614 24.13 -50.33 -14.61
N PRO A 615 24.81 -49.34 -14.02
CA PRO A 615 24.84 -47.98 -14.53
C PRO A 615 25.62 -47.96 -15.85
N VAL A 616 25.02 -47.40 -16.90
CA VAL A 616 25.62 -47.31 -18.22
C VAL A 616 26.10 -45.88 -18.43
N THR A 617 27.40 -45.72 -18.72
CA THR A 617 28.01 -44.44 -19.15
C THR A 617 28.60 -44.61 -20.55
N ASN A 618 28.95 -43.49 -21.19
CA ASN A 618 29.18 -43.44 -22.64
C ASN A 618 30.39 -44.21 -23.21
N GLN A 619 31.15 -44.90 -22.34
CA GLN A 619 32.04 -46.01 -22.69
C GLN A 619 32.17 -46.98 -21.49
N THR A 620 31.06 -47.57 -21.05
CA THR A 620 31.16 -48.67 -20.08
C THR A 620 31.58 -49.95 -20.80
N SER A 621 32.81 -50.40 -20.55
CA SER A 621 33.11 -51.82 -20.60
C SER A 621 32.50 -52.45 -19.33
N PHE A 622 31.65 -53.45 -19.50
CA PHE A 622 31.03 -54.15 -18.39
C PHE A 622 31.41 -55.63 -18.43
N GLN A 623 31.53 -56.23 -17.24
CA GLN A 623 31.76 -57.66 -17.07
C GLN A 623 30.90 -58.18 -15.94
N PHE A 624 30.12 -59.23 -16.21
CA PHE A 624 29.36 -59.92 -15.17
C PHE A 624 29.50 -61.44 -15.31
N GLN A 625 29.40 -62.13 -14.16
CA GLN A 625 29.43 -63.58 -14.07
C GLN A 625 28.08 -64.08 -13.56
N LEU A 626 27.45 -64.96 -14.32
CA LEU A 626 26.14 -65.53 -14.02
C LEU A 626 26.28 -67.04 -13.81
N PRO A 627 25.52 -67.67 -12.90
CA PRO A 627 25.34 -69.12 -12.88
C PRO A 627 24.81 -69.64 -14.22
N PHE A 628 25.30 -70.79 -14.65
CA PHE A 628 24.99 -71.36 -15.98
C PHE A 628 23.49 -71.64 -16.19
N GLN A 629 22.77 -72.00 -15.13
CA GLN A 629 21.32 -72.23 -15.17
C GLN A 629 20.51 -70.94 -15.41
N ASP A 630 20.88 -69.84 -14.73
CA ASP A 630 20.19 -68.55 -14.88
C ASP A 630 20.39 -67.97 -16.29
N TRP A 631 21.60 -68.14 -16.85
CA TRP A 631 21.89 -67.77 -18.23
C TRP A 631 21.08 -68.59 -19.24
N GLN A 632 21.01 -69.93 -19.07
CA GLN A 632 20.20 -70.79 -19.94
C GLN A 632 18.71 -70.45 -19.86
N GLN A 633 18.22 -70.07 -18.69
CA GLN A 633 16.82 -69.71 -18.48
C GLN A 633 16.49 -68.35 -19.11
N ALA A 634 17.37 -67.36 -18.98
CA ALA A 634 17.24 -66.05 -19.61
C ALA A 634 17.37 -66.11 -21.15
N GLU A 635 18.28 -66.95 -21.68
CA GLU A 635 18.49 -67.13 -23.13
C GLU A 635 17.27 -67.78 -23.78
N LYS A 636 16.73 -68.83 -23.16
CA LYS A 636 15.53 -69.53 -23.64
C LYS A 636 14.26 -68.67 -23.58
N ALA A 637 14.23 -67.68 -22.68
CA ALA A 637 13.15 -66.70 -22.55
C ALA A 637 13.38 -65.42 -23.39
N ASN A 638 14.51 -65.28 -24.08
CA ASN A 638 14.91 -64.08 -24.81
C ASN A 638 14.95 -62.79 -23.96
N THR A 639 15.34 -62.92 -22.68
CA THR A 639 15.32 -61.84 -21.67
C THR A 639 16.71 -61.45 -21.15
N LEU A 640 17.78 -61.78 -21.89
CA LEU A 640 19.16 -61.54 -21.46
C LEU A 640 19.47 -60.06 -21.17
N VAL A 641 18.82 -59.15 -21.89
CA VAL A 641 18.94 -57.69 -21.74
C VAL A 641 17.54 -57.12 -21.70
N SER A 642 17.20 -56.39 -20.63
CA SER A 642 15.97 -55.61 -20.57
C SER A 642 16.29 -54.18 -20.15
N PHE A 643 15.70 -53.22 -20.88
CA PHE A 643 15.72 -51.81 -20.52
C PHE A 643 14.50 -51.57 -19.65
N GLN A 644 14.69 -51.23 -18.39
CA GLN A 644 13.58 -50.83 -17.53
C GLN A 644 13.39 -49.33 -17.66
N ASP A 645 12.33 -48.90 -18.33
CA ASP A 645 11.75 -47.58 -18.08
C ASP A 645 11.34 -47.54 -16.61
N THR A 646 11.86 -46.58 -15.86
CA THR A 646 11.55 -46.42 -14.43
C THR A 646 10.05 -46.47 -14.17
N GLU A 647 9.64 -47.29 -13.20
CA GLU A 647 8.24 -47.57 -12.85
C GLU A 647 7.40 -46.29 -12.67
N ALA A 648 6.19 -46.31 -13.23
CA ALA A 648 5.20 -45.26 -13.10
C ALA A 648 4.77 -45.07 -11.63
N ILE A 649 5.09 -43.92 -11.04
CA ILE A 649 4.57 -43.52 -9.72
C ILE A 649 3.09 -43.12 -9.88
N THR A 650 2.19 -43.85 -9.22
CA THR A 650 0.74 -43.60 -9.26
C THR A 650 0.39 -42.33 -8.45
N PRO A 651 -0.44 -41.40 -8.97
CA PRO A 651 -0.68 -40.10 -8.36
C PRO A 651 -1.81 -40.18 -7.32
N THR A 652 -1.50 -40.54 -6.07
CA THR A 652 -2.43 -40.27 -4.96
C THR A 652 -1.67 -40.17 -3.63
N GLN A 653 -1.05 -39.02 -3.40
CA GLN A 653 -0.94 -38.35 -2.11
C GLN A 653 -0.10 -37.08 -2.33
N THR A 654 -0.63 -35.94 -1.92
CA THR A 654 0.12 -34.69 -1.76
C THR A 654 1.14 -34.93 -0.64
N LYS A 655 2.28 -35.53 -0.99
CA LYS A 655 3.45 -35.67 -0.13
C LYS A 655 4.32 -34.46 -0.44
N ALA A 656 4.63 -33.66 0.57
CA ALA A 656 5.77 -32.74 0.49
C ALA A 656 7.00 -33.60 0.14
N TYR A 657 7.45 -33.54 -1.11
CA TYR A 657 8.65 -34.25 -1.52
C TYR A 657 9.83 -33.49 -0.96
N ALA A 658 10.44 -34.08 0.06
CA ALA A 658 11.68 -33.60 0.64
C ALA A 658 12.72 -33.49 -0.47
N PHE A 659 13.25 -32.28 -0.65
CA PHE A 659 14.47 -31.99 -1.39
C PHE A 659 15.47 -33.15 -1.23
N LEU A 660 16.04 -33.63 -2.34
CA LEU A 660 17.28 -34.39 -2.27
C LEU A 660 18.25 -33.54 -1.43
N PRO A 661 18.86 -34.10 -0.38
CA PRO A 661 19.66 -33.33 0.53
C PRO A 661 20.89 -32.79 -0.21
N THR A 662 20.80 -31.55 -0.67
CA THR A 662 21.96 -30.81 -1.14
C THR A 662 22.79 -30.44 0.08
N MET A 663 24.10 -30.41 -0.10
CA MET A 663 25.03 -29.95 0.92
C MET A 663 25.88 -28.87 0.24
N ALA A 664 25.99 -27.73 0.91
CA ALA A 664 26.88 -26.65 0.50
C ALA A 664 27.74 -26.32 1.71
N ILE A 665 28.91 -26.95 1.78
CA ILE A 665 29.91 -26.70 2.79
C ILE A 665 30.79 -25.53 2.36
N GLU A 666 30.93 -24.53 3.23
CA GLU A 666 31.84 -23.42 3.02
C GLU A 666 33.28 -23.95 2.95
N THR A 667 34.12 -23.32 2.12
CA THR A 667 35.57 -23.55 2.15
C THR A 667 36.10 -23.42 3.58
N TYR A 668 36.83 -24.43 4.06
CA TYR A 668 37.42 -24.39 5.38
C TYR A 668 38.71 -23.58 5.34
N VAL A 669 38.74 -22.47 6.05
CA VAL A 669 39.96 -21.70 6.24
C VAL A 669 40.75 -22.31 7.40
N LEU A 670 41.99 -22.73 7.15
CA LEU A 670 42.83 -23.38 8.14
C LEU A 670 43.01 -22.51 9.39
N GLY A 671 42.55 -23.00 10.55
CA GLY A 671 42.53 -22.26 11.82
C GLY A 671 41.14 -21.72 12.22
N ALA A 672 40.14 -21.78 11.34
CA ALA A 672 38.76 -21.46 11.69
C ALA A 672 38.24 -22.43 12.78
N THR A 673 37.54 -21.88 13.79
CA THR A 673 37.00 -22.68 14.90
C THR A 673 35.97 -23.71 14.41
N TYR A 674 35.15 -23.30 13.45
CA TYR A 674 34.04 -24.09 12.93
C TYR A 674 34.09 -24.14 11.40
N LEU A 675 33.79 -25.33 10.87
CA LEU A 675 33.35 -25.52 9.51
C LEU A 675 31.83 -25.33 9.46
N LYS A 676 31.36 -24.51 8.53
CA LYS A 676 29.94 -24.17 8.37
C LYS A 676 29.45 -24.58 7.00
N GLY A 677 28.13 -24.66 6.87
CA GLY A 677 27.49 -24.88 5.60
C GLY A 677 25.98 -24.83 5.73
N SER A 678 25.34 -25.12 4.62
CA SER A 678 23.91 -25.35 4.55
C SER A 678 23.63 -26.72 3.96
N TYR A 679 22.43 -27.21 4.23
CA TYR A 679 21.95 -28.44 3.63
C TYR A 679 20.47 -28.31 3.31
N THR A 680 19.94 -29.21 2.49
CA THR A 680 18.50 -29.43 2.36
C THR A 680 18.19 -30.89 2.71
N GLY A 681 16.92 -31.27 2.78
CA GLY A 681 16.52 -32.67 3.04
C GLY A 681 16.62 -33.14 4.51
N PRO A 682 16.19 -34.37 4.81
CA PRO A 682 15.93 -34.87 6.16
C PRO A 682 17.19 -35.45 6.86
N ALA A 683 18.30 -34.71 6.86
CA ALA A 683 19.48 -35.13 7.61
C ALA A 683 19.22 -35.04 9.12
N THR A 684 19.55 -36.11 9.87
CA THR A 684 19.49 -36.10 11.34
C THR A 684 20.88 -36.03 11.97
N LYS A 685 21.92 -36.27 11.17
CA LYS A 685 23.29 -36.31 11.63
C LYS A 685 24.23 -35.82 10.55
N ILE A 686 25.31 -35.17 10.98
CA ILE A 686 26.41 -34.72 10.14
C ILE A 686 27.73 -35.17 10.73
N ARG A 687 28.70 -35.51 9.87
CA ARG A 687 30.03 -35.98 10.26
C ARG A 687 31.12 -35.39 9.38
N LEU A 688 32.18 -34.92 10.03
CA LEU A 688 33.45 -34.53 9.42
C LEU A 688 34.36 -35.75 9.26
N PHE A 689 34.99 -35.88 8.10
CA PHE A 689 36.06 -36.82 7.80
C PHE A 689 37.33 -36.04 7.45
N VAL A 690 38.45 -36.47 8.01
CA VAL A 690 39.77 -35.89 7.69
C VAL A 690 40.71 -37.03 7.33
N ASN A 691 41.29 -37.00 6.13
CA ASN A 691 42.15 -38.04 5.57
C ASN A 691 41.48 -39.44 5.63
N GLY A 692 40.18 -39.51 5.30
CA GLY A 692 39.39 -40.74 5.30
C GLY A 692 38.95 -41.25 6.67
N VAL A 693 39.38 -40.61 7.77
CA VAL A 693 39.02 -41.02 9.14
C VAL A 693 37.85 -40.17 9.64
N ALA A 694 36.83 -40.83 10.21
CA ALA A 694 35.71 -40.16 10.87
C ALA A 694 36.21 -39.31 12.05
N GLY A 695 36.11 -37.99 11.92
CA GLY A 695 36.73 -37.02 12.82
C GLY A 695 35.79 -36.51 13.93
N ARG A 696 34.58 -36.05 13.57
CA ARG A 696 33.64 -35.44 14.54
C ARG A 696 32.21 -35.38 14.00
N ASP A 697 31.21 -35.53 14.88
CA ASP A 697 29.81 -35.24 14.56
C ASP A 697 29.47 -33.75 14.86
N GLY A 698 28.72 -33.09 13.98
CA GLY A 698 28.36 -31.67 14.11
C GLY A 698 26.91 -31.42 14.53
N ALA A 699 26.58 -30.14 14.73
CA ALA A 699 25.21 -29.70 15.02
C ALA A 699 24.46 -29.34 13.73
N LEU A 700 23.18 -29.69 13.69
CA LEU A 700 22.22 -29.27 12.67
C LEU A 700 21.27 -28.26 13.31
N ASN A 701 21.08 -27.09 12.69
CA ASN A 701 20.22 -26.03 13.19
C ASN A 701 19.14 -25.67 12.16
N ALA A 702 17.89 -25.62 12.60
CA ALA A 702 16.75 -25.17 11.80
C ALA A 702 16.34 -23.76 12.24
N ASN A 703 16.59 -22.75 11.42
CA ASN A 703 16.10 -21.38 11.66
C ASN A 703 15.47 -20.82 10.38
N GLY A 704 14.16 -20.53 10.42
CA GLY A 704 13.50 -19.60 9.50
C GLY A 704 13.54 -19.90 7.99
N GLY A 705 13.78 -21.15 7.56
CA GLY A 705 13.74 -21.56 6.14
C GLY A 705 15.09 -21.88 5.50
N ALA A 706 16.22 -21.70 6.19
CA ALA A 706 17.54 -22.19 5.76
C ALA A 706 18.07 -23.23 6.75
N ASN A 707 18.17 -24.49 6.31
CA ASN A 707 18.77 -25.58 7.09
C ASN A 707 20.31 -25.41 7.10
N THR A 708 20.88 -25.15 8.28
CA THR A 708 22.32 -24.85 8.43
C THR A 708 23.02 -25.90 9.29
N LEU A 709 24.32 -26.10 9.05
CA LEU A 709 25.16 -27.04 9.79
C LEU A 709 26.41 -26.33 10.32
N THR A 710 26.92 -26.81 11.46
CA THR A 710 28.17 -26.31 12.03
C THR A 710 28.93 -27.44 12.70
N ILE A 711 30.21 -27.61 12.36
CA ILE A 711 31.10 -28.63 12.92
C ILE A 711 32.35 -27.94 13.46
N TYR A 712 32.67 -28.13 14.74
CA TYR A 712 33.95 -27.68 15.27
C TYR A 712 35.08 -28.45 14.59
N ALA A 713 36.02 -27.75 13.98
CA ALA A 713 36.97 -28.37 13.05
C ALA A 713 38.44 -27.99 13.32
N SER A 714 38.70 -26.97 14.14
CA SER A 714 40.05 -26.44 14.40
C SER A 714 41.03 -27.43 15.00
N ASP A 715 40.56 -28.44 15.73
CA ASP A 715 41.42 -29.49 16.30
C ASP A 715 41.66 -30.67 15.35
N LYS A 716 40.83 -30.83 14.31
CA LYS A 716 40.86 -31.97 13.37
C LYS A 716 41.51 -31.66 12.04
N ILE A 717 41.25 -30.47 11.47
CA ILE A 717 41.86 -30.03 10.22
C ILE A 717 43.08 -29.17 10.57
N ARG A 718 44.28 -29.73 10.42
CA ARG A 718 45.55 -29.17 10.93
C ARG A 718 46.46 -28.68 9.82
N ASN A 719 46.31 -29.19 8.60
CA ASN A 719 47.20 -28.90 7.47
C ASN A 719 46.40 -28.53 6.21
N LEU A 720 47.01 -27.75 5.33
CA LEU A 720 46.45 -27.44 4.00
C LEU A 720 46.32 -28.68 3.10
N THR A 721 47.12 -29.71 3.40
CA THR A 721 47.13 -30.97 2.67
C THR A 721 46.13 -31.99 3.21
N ASP A 722 45.39 -31.66 4.28
CA ASP A 722 44.37 -32.56 4.81
C ASP A 722 43.22 -32.69 3.80
N VAL A 723 42.87 -33.92 3.43
CA VAL A 723 41.69 -34.19 2.61
C VAL A 723 40.47 -34.17 3.52
N VAL A 724 39.65 -33.13 3.43
CA VAL A 724 38.51 -32.91 4.30
C VAL A 724 37.22 -33.18 3.57
N GLU A 725 36.35 -33.99 4.16
CA GLU A 725 35.02 -34.27 3.62
C GLU A 725 33.98 -34.14 4.74
N VAL A 726 32.76 -33.77 4.38
CA VAL A 726 31.62 -33.76 5.30
C VAL A 726 30.52 -34.61 4.71
N ALA A 727 29.90 -35.44 5.54
CA ALA A 727 28.78 -36.29 5.15
C ALA A 727 27.54 -36.07 6.02
N LEU A 728 26.37 -36.12 5.41
CA LEU A 728 25.06 -36.10 6.06
C LEU A 728 24.50 -37.52 6.13
N PHE A 729 23.76 -37.81 7.19
CA PHE A 729 23.10 -39.08 7.43
C PHE A 729 21.62 -38.86 7.78
N ASP A 730 20.75 -39.74 7.27
CA ASP A 730 19.33 -39.75 7.62
C ASP A 730 19.08 -40.39 9.00
N ALA A 731 17.80 -40.47 9.40
CA ALA A 731 17.39 -41.08 10.67
C ALA A 731 17.67 -42.59 10.76
N ALA A 732 17.84 -43.27 9.62
CA ALA A 732 18.20 -44.69 9.55
C ALA A 732 19.72 -44.90 9.65
N GLY A 733 20.51 -43.82 9.68
CA GLY A 733 21.96 -43.87 9.73
C GLY A 733 22.62 -44.12 8.37
N GLN A 734 21.88 -44.01 7.27
CA GLN A 734 22.41 -44.12 5.91
C GLN A 734 23.03 -42.79 5.49
N GLU A 735 24.21 -42.84 4.88
CA GLU A 735 24.84 -41.65 4.28
C GLU A 735 24.00 -41.20 3.08
N ILE A 736 23.55 -39.93 3.11
CA ILE A 736 22.64 -39.36 2.11
C ILE A 736 23.29 -38.26 1.25
N ALA A 737 24.41 -37.69 1.69
CA ALA A 737 25.24 -36.78 0.92
C ALA A 737 26.66 -36.73 1.49
N ARG A 738 27.68 -36.54 0.64
CA ARG A 738 29.08 -36.27 1.01
C ARG A 738 29.66 -35.20 0.11
N GLN A 739 30.42 -34.28 0.69
CA GLN A 739 31.06 -33.20 -0.05
C GLN A 739 32.51 -33.05 0.40
N LEU A 740 33.42 -32.91 -0.57
CA LEU A 740 34.80 -32.50 -0.34
C LEU A 740 34.83 -31.02 0.06
N VAL A 741 35.60 -30.69 1.08
CA VAL A 741 35.75 -29.35 1.62
C VAL A 741 37.12 -28.83 1.24
N PRO A 742 37.21 -27.81 0.36
CA PRO A 742 38.49 -27.18 0.07
C PRO A 742 39.07 -26.58 1.35
N VAL A 743 40.32 -26.94 1.69
CA VAL A 743 41.06 -26.35 2.79
C VAL A 743 41.96 -25.25 2.24
N HIS A 744 41.64 -24.01 2.57
CA HIS A 744 42.44 -22.86 2.15
C HIS A 744 43.32 -22.37 3.29
N ALA A 745 44.48 -21.80 2.93
CA ALA A 745 45.28 -21.05 3.87
C ALA A 745 44.49 -19.85 4.36
N MET A 746 44.56 -19.59 5.67
CA MET A 746 44.15 -18.30 6.19
C MET A 746 45.09 -17.25 5.59
N LEU A 747 44.59 -16.51 4.60
CA LEU A 747 45.34 -15.41 4.01
C LEU A 747 45.69 -14.44 5.14
N PRO A 748 46.97 -14.06 5.27
CA PRO A 748 47.34 -13.07 6.25
C PRO A 748 46.63 -11.76 5.91
N ALA A 749 45.88 -11.24 6.87
CA ALA A 749 45.23 -9.96 6.77
C ALA A 749 45.51 -9.19 8.06
N VAL A 750 45.50 -7.87 7.95
CA VAL A 750 45.58 -6.97 9.08
C VAL A 750 44.43 -5.99 8.95
N LEU A 751 43.60 -5.93 9.97
CA LEU A 751 42.34 -5.20 10.00
C LEU A 751 42.40 -4.18 11.14
N PRO A 752 43.03 -3.01 10.90
CA PRO A 752 43.00 -1.93 11.87
C PRO A 752 41.58 -1.42 12.06
N SER A 753 41.17 -1.22 13.32
CA SER A 753 39.97 -0.44 13.62
C SER A 753 40.20 1.03 13.23
N PRO A 754 39.12 1.77 12.88
CA PRO A 754 39.23 3.21 12.66
C PRO A 754 39.89 3.89 13.86
N TYR A 755 40.88 4.72 13.58
CA TYR A 755 41.62 5.47 14.60
C TYR A 755 41.01 6.84 14.78
N ILE A 756 40.49 7.11 15.98
CA ILE A 756 40.03 8.44 16.34
C ILE A 756 41.27 9.34 16.49
N PHE A 757 41.33 10.43 15.74
CA PHE A 757 42.45 11.37 15.76
C PHE A 757 42.71 11.86 17.19
N GLY A 758 43.92 11.62 17.70
CA GLY A 758 44.33 11.95 19.07
C GLY A 758 44.14 10.81 20.10
N ALA A 759 43.58 9.67 19.71
CA ALA A 759 43.49 8.50 20.58
C ALA A 759 44.87 7.93 20.95
N ASN A 760 44.95 7.20 22.07
CA ASN A 760 46.24 6.71 22.56
C ASN A 760 46.87 5.63 21.68
N SER A 761 46.06 4.83 20.96
CA SER A 761 46.54 3.64 20.23
C SER A 761 45.71 3.35 18.99
N VAL A 762 46.38 2.81 17.97
CA VAL A 762 45.74 2.08 16.86
C VAL A 762 45.58 0.64 17.31
N ILE A 763 44.36 0.14 17.28
CA ILE A 763 44.02 -1.25 17.61
C ILE A 763 43.46 -1.93 16.37
N GLY A 764 43.41 -3.25 16.39
CA GLY A 764 42.78 -4.02 15.34
C GLY A 764 42.96 -5.50 15.52
N THR A 765 42.59 -6.25 14.50
CA THR A 765 42.75 -7.70 14.46
C THR A 765 43.64 -8.11 13.30
N TYR A 766 44.15 -9.33 13.36
CA TYR A 766 44.95 -9.89 12.28
C TYR A 766 44.63 -11.37 12.09
N THR A 767 44.91 -11.86 10.89
CA THR A 767 44.80 -13.27 10.53
C THR A 767 46.13 -13.76 9.96
N GLY A 768 46.35 -15.08 9.95
CA GLY A 768 47.60 -15.70 9.49
C GLY A 768 48.70 -15.76 10.56
N ALA A 769 49.84 -16.35 10.19
CA ALA A 769 50.99 -16.59 11.07
C ALA A 769 51.86 -15.34 11.31
N GLY A 770 51.25 -14.24 11.73
CA GLY A 770 51.95 -12.99 12.05
C GLY A 770 52.79 -13.09 13.33
N ASP A 771 53.99 -12.54 13.28
CA ASP A 771 54.94 -12.50 14.40
C ASP A 771 55.25 -11.08 14.90
N SER A 772 55.21 -10.07 14.03
CA SER A 772 55.30 -8.67 14.44
C SER A 772 54.36 -7.76 13.64
N ILE A 773 54.00 -6.63 14.23
CA ILE A 773 53.10 -5.64 13.64
C ILE A 773 53.65 -4.23 13.78
N ARG A 774 53.54 -3.41 12.75
CA ARG A 774 54.18 -2.09 12.69
C ARG A 774 53.23 -1.04 12.14
N LEU A 775 53.34 0.17 12.69
CA LEU A 775 52.62 1.35 12.23
C LEU A 775 53.52 2.16 11.30
N TYR A 776 52.99 2.48 10.13
CA TYR A 776 53.59 3.38 9.16
C TYR A 776 52.74 4.64 9.04
N VAL A 777 53.39 5.79 9.00
CA VAL A 777 52.75 7.09 8.78
C VAL A 777 53.48 7.78 7.64
N ASN A 778 52.76 8.11 6.57
CA ASN A 778 53.29 8.67 5.32
C ASN A 778 54.46 7.84 4.75
N GLY A 779 54.33 6.51 4.78
CA GLY A 779 55.32 5.57 4.26
C GLY A 779 56.51 5.30 5.19
N SER A 780 56.66 6.02 6.31
CA SER A 780 57.73 5.79 7.29
C SER A 780 57.26 4.95 8.46
N GLN A 781 58.04 3.94 8.86
CA GLN A 781 57.76 3.15 10.07
C GLN A 781 57.94 4.03 11.31
N VAL A 782 56.87 4.27 12.07
CA VAL A 782 56.92 5.11 13.29
C VAL A 782 56.87 4.29 14.58
N LYS A 783 56.33 3.07 14.54
CA LYS A 783 56.22 2.22 15.74
C LYS A 783 56.14 0.74 15.42
N THR A 784 56.63 -0.10 16.33
CA THR A 784 56.29 -1.53 16.39
C THR A 784 55.28 -1.74 17.52
N GLY A 785 54.18 -2.42 17.21
CA GLY A 785 53.12 -2.74 18.16
C GLY A 785 53.24 -4.13 18.77
N ALA A 786 52.33 -4.45 19.68
CA ALA A 786 52.22 -5.77 20.28
C ALA A 786 51.12 -6.58 19.59
N LEU A 787 51.43 -7.82 19.24
CA LEU A 787 50.45 -8.84 18.86
C LEU A 787 49.97 -9.57 20.11
N GLN A 788 48.66 -9.68 20.28
CA GLN A 788 48.01 -10.51 21.28
C GLN A 788 47.59 -11.82 20.59
N LYS A 789 48.50 -12.80 20.62
CA LYS A 789 48.39 -14.05 19.86
C LYS A 789 47.21 -14.93 20.30
N ASP A 790 46.75 -14.77 21.53
CA ASP A 790 45.59 -15.46 22.12
C ASP A 790 44.24 -14.94 21.60
N THR A 791 44.17 -13.65 21.30
CA THR A 791 42.95 -12.97 20.81
C THR A 791 43.01 -12.63 19.32
N SER A 792 44.11 -12.98 18.63
CA SER A 792 44.38 -12.57 17.24
C SER A 792 44.20 -11.06 17.02
N SER A 793 44.58 -10.27 18.02
CA SER A 793 44.43 -8.82 18.02
C SER A 793 45.76 -8.11 18.18
N PHE A 794 45.77 -6.81 17.94
CA PHE A 794 46.97 -5.99 18.12
C PHE A 794 46.64 -4.64 18.73
N THR A 795 47.64 -4.07 19.40
CA THR A 795 47.62 -2.70 19.90
C THR A 795 48.95 -2.04 19.57
N ILE A 796 48.89 -0.87 18.94
CA ILE A 796 50.05 -0.04 18.62
C ILE A 796 49.84 1.33 19.24
N TRP A 797 50.72 1.74 20.14
CA TRP A 797 50.69 3.08 20.69
C TRP A 797 50.91 4.11 19.58
N ALA A 798 49.98 5.04 19.42
CA ALA A 798 49.94 6.00 18.30
C ALA A 798 49.78 7.45 18.74
N LYS A 799 49.65 7.70 20.05
CA LYS A 799 49.59 9.05 20.61
C LYS A 799 50.80 9.88 20.13
N ASP A 800 50.51 11.04 19.55
CA ASP A 800 51.49 11.99 18.99
C ASP A 800 52.29 11.48 17.77
N LEU A 801 51.99 10.29 17.24
CA LEU A 801 52.68 9.72 16.06
C LEU A 801 51.94 9.96 14.74
N ILE A 802 50.68 10.38 14.80
CA ILE A 802 49.82 10.72 13.65
C ILE A 802 49.50 12.22 13.78
N PRO A 803 50.35 13.12 13.26
CA PRO A 803 50.24 14.56 13.49
C PRO A 803 49.08 15.24 12.76
N ALA A 804 48.56 14.67 11.66
CA ALA A 804 47.45 15.23 10.91
C ALA A 804 46.45 14.16 10.47
N LYS A 805 45.16 14.53 10.41
CA LYS A 805 44.09 13.67 9.89
C LYS A 805 44.25 13.29 8.41
N THR A 806 45.04 14.06 7.67
CA THR A 806 45.36 13.81 6.26
C THR A 806 46.49 12.80 6.08
N ASP A 807 47.17 12.41 7.16
CA ASP A 807 48.28 11.47 7.06
C ASP A 807 47.82 10.10 6.55
N THR A 808 48.65 9.48 5.74
CA THR A 808 48.43 8.10 5.32
C THR A 808 48.98 7.18 6.39
N VAL A 809 48.08 6.59 7.17
CA VAL A 809 48.44 5.68 8.26
C VAL A 809 48.16 4.25 7.83
N GLU A 810 49.13 3.37 7.99
CA GLU A 810 49.03 1.96 7.62
C GLU A 810 49.55 1.08 8.75
N VAL A 811 48.94 -0.09 8.92
CA VAL A 811 49.45 -1.14 9.77
C VAL A 811 49.91 -2.30 8.90
N VAL A 812 51.08 -2.85 9.23
CA VAL A 812 51.74 -3.90 8.45
C VAL A 812 52.08 -5.07 9.38
N LEU A 813 51.64 -6.25 9.00
CA LEU A 813 51.90 -7.51 9.66
C LEU A 813 53.06 -8.24 8.96
N PHE A 814 53.99 -8.76 9.75
CA PHE A 814 55.16 -9.51 9.28
C PHE A 814 55.16 -10.93 9.85
N ASP A 815 55.69 -11.89 9.10
CA ASP A 815 55.93 -13.25 9.60
C ASP A 815 57.24 -13.35 10.42
N SER A 816 57.50 -14.55 10.95
CA SER A 816 58.71 -14.86 11.75
C SER A 816 60.03 -14.73 11.00
N THR A 817 60.01 -14.65 9.66
CA THR A 817 61.20 -14.40 8.83
C THR A 817 61.44 -12.91 8.58
N GLY A 818 60.53 -12.05 9.06
CA GLY A 818 60.55 -10.61 8.83
C GLY A 818 60.00 -10.19 7.47
N LYS A 819 59.32 -11.10 6.76
CA LYS A 819 58.65 -10.78 5.48
C LYS A 819 57.29 -10.14 5.75
N GLU A 820 56.98 -9.07 5.02
CA GLU A 820 55.64 -8.48 5.02
C GLU A 820 54.63 -9.47 4.46
N ILE A 821 53.59 -9.76 5.24
CA ILE A 821 52.55 -10.72 4.86
C ILE A 821 51.16 -10.09 4.74
N ALA A 822 50.93 -8.93 5.37
CA ALA A 822 49.70 -8.15 5.19
C ALA A 822 49.93 -6.67 5.46
N ARG A 823 49.27 -5.79 4.71
CA ARG A 823 49.26 -4.34 4.91
C ARG A 823 47.83 -3.82 4.77
N SER A 824 47.45 -2.91 5.64
CA SER A 824 46.15 -2.26 5.54
C SER A 824 46.21 -0.83 6.05
N ARG A 825 45.40 0.02 5.42
CA ARG A 825 45.28 1.43 5.79
C ARG A 825 44.42 1.57 7.04
N VAL A 826 44.86 2.39 7.99
CA VAL A 826 44.05 2.83 9.12
C VAL A 826 43.19 3.99 8.66
N ILE A 827 41.88 3.85 8.80
CA ILE A 827 40.95 4.97 8.58
C ILE A 827 41.08 5.91 9.77
N ILE A 828 41.56 7.14 9.55
CA ILE A 828 41.54 8.18 10.58
C ILE A 828 40.15 8.82 10.58
N THR A 829 39.51 8.87 11.74
CA THR A 829 38.23 9.53 11.95
C THR A 829 38.37 10.64 12.99
N GLU A 830 37.52 11.66 12.92
CA GLU A 830 37.44 12.67 13.98
C GLU A 830 36.58 12.16 15.15
N MET A 831 36.69 12.82 16.30
CA MET A 831 35.74 12.62 17.39
C MET A 831 34.33 12.95 16.89
N PRO A 832 33.34 12.06 17.11
CA PRO A 832 31.99 12.32 16.66
C PRO A 832 31.42 13.55 17.37
N THR A 833 30.72 14.39 16.61
CA THR A 833 29.92 15.49 17.14
C THR A 833 28.46 15.07 17.19
N LEU A 834 27.71 15.62 18.14
CA LEU A 834 26.27 15.40 18.29
C LEU A 834 25.60 16.76 18.44
N LYS A 835 24.66 17.05 17.54
CA LYS A 835 23.83 18.26 17.58
C LYS A 835 22.38 17.83 17.70
N VAL A 836 21.71 18.25 18.76
CA VAL A 836 20.29 17.96 18.97
C VAL A 836 19.47 19.15 18.51
N ASP A 837 18.40 18.91 17.77
CA ASP A 837 17.44 19.96 17.43
C ASP A 837 16.62 20.34 18.66
N SER A 838 16.08 21.56 18.70
CA SER A 838 15.19 21.97 19.78
C SER A 838 13.95 21.09 19.79
N TYR A 839 13.58 20.59 20.96
CA TYR A 839 12.42 19.72 21.15
C TYR A 839 11.21 20.55 21.55
N LEU A 840 10.16 20.51 20.75
CA LEU A 840 8.86 21.07 21.13
C LEU A 840 8.18 20.07 22.08
N LEU A 841 7.67 20.51 23.23
CA LEU A 841 7.07 19.61 24.24
C LEU A 841 5.89 18.77 23.72
N THR A 842 5.34 19.11 22.56
CA THR A 842 4.26 18.38 21.89
C THR A 842 4.75 17.42 20.79
N SER A 843 6.04 17.37 20.51
CA SER A 843 6.61 16.52 19.46
C SER A 843 6.76 15.07 19.93
N ASP A 844 6.49 14.11 19.06
CA ASP A 844 6.60 12.68 19.40
C ASP A 844 8.05 12.20 19.54
N ALA A 845 9.02 12.95 19.02
CA ALA A 845 10.41 12.55 18.95
C ALA A 845 11.40 13.70 19.14
N ILE A 846 12.57 13.36 19.69
CA ILE A 846 13.78 14.19 19.66
C ILE A 846 14.59 13.76 18.45
N THR A 847 15.02 14.74 17.65
CA THR A 847 15.90 14.47 16.50
C THR A 847 17.13 15.35 16.54
N GLY A 848 18.11 15.00 15.74
CA GLY A 848 19.30 15.82 15.56
C GLY A 848 20.23 15.20 14.53
N THR A 849 21.46 15.72 14.46
CA THR A 849 22.52 15.22 13.60
C THR A 849 23.71 14.73 14.41
N TYR A 850 24.48 13.83 13.83
CA TYR A 850 25.75 13.39 14.39
C TYR A 850 26.82 13.30 13.30
N THR A 851 28.08 13.31 13.69
CA THR A 851 29.21 13.02 12.78
C THR A 851 30.01 11.83 13.31
N GLY A 852 30.95 11.32 12.51
CA GLY A 852 31.80 10.21 12.92
C GLY A 852 31.05 8.87 13.01
N LEU A 853 31.68 7.90 13.66
CA LEU A 853 31.15 6.56 13.86
C LEU A 853 30.43 6.48 15.22
N GLY A 854 29.19 5.99 15.22
CA GLY A 854 28.38 5.71 16.40
C GLY A 854 27.39 4.59 16.09
N SER A 855 26.97 3.84 17.12
CA SER A 855 26.14 2.63 16.98
C SER A 855 24.69 2.86 17.39
N THR A 856 24.43 3.63 18.44
CA THR A 856 23.07 3.90 18.94
C THR A 856 23.00 5.19 19.75
N ILE A 857 21.77 5.62 20.08
CA ILE A 857 21.48 6.79 20.91
C ILE A 857 20.79 6.37 22.21
N GLN A 858 21.21 7.01 23.30
CA GLN A 858 20.55 6.94 24.60
C GLN A 858 19.95 8.30 24.97
N LEU A 859 18.75 8.29 25.56
CA LEU A 859 18.12 9.47 26.14
C LEU A 859 18.17 9.41 27.67
N ARG A 860 18.59 10.52 28.29
CA ARG A 860 18.52 10.72 29.73
C ARG A 860 17.64 11.92 30.07
N VAL A 861 16.73 11.71 31.02
CA VAL A 861 15.87 12.76 31.57
C VAL A 861 16.13 12.84 33.08
N ASN A 862 16.41 14.04 33.58
CA ASN A 862 16.71 14.31 34.98
C ASN A 862 17.79 13.37 35.56
N GLY A 863 18.82 13.09 34.75
CA GLY A 863 19.96 12.23 35.10
C GLY A 863 19.72 10.71 34.95
N THR A 864 18.51 10.28 34.67
CA THR A 864 18.15 8.85 34.53
C THR A 864 18.07 8.44 33.07
N VAL A 865 18.62 7.27 32.71
CA VAL A 865 18.46 6.68 31.37
C VAL A 865 17.04 6.18 31.20
N VAL A 866 16.28 6.79 30.29
CA VAL A 866 14.88 6.43 30.02
C VAL A 866 14.72 5.53 28.80
N THR A 867 15.65 5.60 27.84
CA THR A 867 15.73 4.64 26.71
C THR A 867 17.13 4.58 26.12
N LYS A 868 17.49 3.42 25.54
CA LYS A 868 18.68 3.18 24.72
C LYS A 868 18.34 2.81 23.28
N GLU A 869 17.09 3.03 22.87
CA GLU A 869 16.54 2.58 21.58
C GLU A 869 16.52 3.68 20.52
N GLY A 870 17.29 4.76 20.71
CA GLY A 870 17.37 5.81 19.71
C GLY A 870 18.06 5.31 18.44
N ARG A 871 17.45 5.60 17.30
CA ARG A 871 17.87 5.13 15.98
C ARG A 871 18.81 6.12 15.32
N LEU A 872 19.87 5.60 14.71
CA LEU A 872 20.77 6.35 13.84
C LEU A 872 20.40 6.07 12.38
N ASP A 873 20.37 7.12 11.57
CA ASP A 873 20.32 7.02 10.11
C ASP A 873 21.72 7.25 9.57
N ALA A 874 22.34 6.16 9.11
CA ALA A 874 23.70 6.16 8.60
C ALA A 874 23.86 6.96 7.29
N THR A 875 22.76 7.14 6.54
CA THR A 875 22.72 7.85 5.25
C THR A 875 22.59 9.35 5.49
N THR A 876 21.61 9.77 6.28
CA THR A 876 21.35 11.21 6.52
C THR A 876 22.19 11.81 7.65
N LYS A 877 22.94 10.97 8.38
CA LYS A 877 23.67 11.35 9.61
C LYS A 877 22.76 12.02 10.65
N ARG A 878 21.50 11.60 10.68
CA ARG A 878 20.50 12.02 11.65
C ARG A 878 20.25 10.95 12.68
N PHE A 879 19.70 11.36 13.82
CA PHE A 879 19.16 10.43 14.79
C PHE A 879 17.74 10.81 15.18
N VAL A 880 17.01 9.81 15.67
CA VAL A 880 15.66 9.97 16.22
C VAL A 880 15.52 9.14 17.50
N VAL A 881 14.92 9.75 18.52
CA VAL A 881 14.42 9.09 19.72
C VAL A 881 12.92 9.32 19.75
N GLU A 882 12.13 8.26 19.62
CA GLU A 882 10.67 8.32 19.56
C GLU A 882 10.02 8.13 20.94
N GLN A 883 8.72 8.41 21.06
CA GLN A 883 7.90 8.28 22.28
C GLN A 883 8.31 9.23 23.41
N VAL A 884 8.94 10.36 23.08
CA VAL A 884 9.49 11.31 24.05
C VAL A 884 8.47 11.92 25.02
N PRO A 885 7.21 12.19 24.64
CA PRO A 885 6.21 12.73 25.57
C PRO A 885 5.93 11.86 26.81
N THR A 886 6.36 10.60 26.80
CA THR A 886 6.24 9.69 27.96
C THR A 886 7.24 9.99 29.07
N TRP A 887 8.32 10.72 28.78
CA TRP A 887 9.40 11.00 29.74
C TRP A 887 9.70 12.48 29.93
N VAL A 888 9.41 13.32 28.93
CA VAL A 888 9.65 14.77 28.98
C VAL A 888 8.30 15.48 29.02
N HIS A 889 8.04 16.24 30.08
CA HIS A 889 6.70 16.79 30.35
C HIS A 889 6.70 18.31 30.50
N THR A 890 7.81 18.88 30.94
CA THR A 890 7.93 20.32 31.20
C THR A 890 9.27 20.86 30.72
N THR A 891 9.37 22.15 30.48
CA THR A 891 10.64 22.83 30.18
C THR A 891 11.62 22.82 31.36
N ASP A 892 11.16 22.44 32.56
CA ASP A 892 12.02 22.26 33.74
C ASP A 892 12.80 20.93 33.72
N ASP A 893 12.42 19.99 32.85
CA ASP A 893 13.14 18.72 32.70
C ASP A 893 14.54 18.95 32.11
N THR A 894 15.55 18.29 32.69
CA THR A 894 16.90 18.27 32.12
C THR A 894 17.03 17.08 31.18
N VAL A 895 17.09 17.34 29.87
CA VAL A 895 17.10 16.31 28.84
C VAL A 895 18.43 16.32 28.09
N VAL A 896 19.10 15.16 28.04
CA VAL A 896 20.37 14.98 27.30
C VAL A 896 20.33 13.72 26.45
N VAL A 897 21.00 13.79 25.30
CA VAL A 897 21.16 12.70 24.34
C VAL A 897 22.64 12.30 24.31
N ASP A 898 22.90 10.99 24.37
CA ASP A 898 24.24 10.42 24.25
C ASP A 898 24.36 9.60 22.97
N LEU A 899 25.47 9.74 22.24
CA LEU A 899 25.88 8.84 21.16
C LEU A 899 26.82 7.77 21.69
N LEU A 900 26.55 6.50 21.40
CA LEU A 900 27.28 5.36 21.95
C LEU A 900 28.03 4.57 20.88
N ASP A 901 29.14 3.92 21.26
CA ASP A 901 29.82 2.91 20.43
C ASP A 901 29.10 1.55 20.49
N ALA A 902 29.59 0.58 19.70
CA ALA A 902 29.01 -0.76 19.65
C ALA A 902 29.19 -1.56 20.97
N ALA A 903 30.10 -1.14 21.85
CA ALA A 903 30.30 -1.71 23.18
C ALA A 903 29.43 -1.03 24.25
N GLY A 904 28.68 0.02 23.89
CA GLY A 904 27.80 0.76 24.79
C GLY A 904 28.50 1.85 25.59
N HIS A 905 29.70 2.29 25.21
CA HIS A 905 30.35 3.45 25.80
C HIS A 905 29.86 4.74 25.18
N VAL A 906 29.73 5.80 26.00
CA VAL A 906 29.35 7.14 25.52
C VAL A 906 30.53 7.78 24.79
N LEU A 907 30.32 8.13 23.52
CA LEU A 907 31.29 8.82 22.65
C LEU A 907 31.16 10.34 22.75
N VAL A 908 29.93 10.86 22.78
CA VAL A 908 29.63 12.30 22.92
C VAL A 908 28.22 12.50 23.50
N THR A 909 28.03 13.57 24.26
CA THR A 909 26.75 13.96 24.88
C THR A 909 26.33 15.35 24.40
N ALA A 910 25.03 15.56 24.21
CA ALA A 910 24.46 16.85 23.89
C ALA A 910 23.18 17.12 24.69
N THR A 911 22.94 18.37 25.08
CA THR A 911 21.73 18.80 25.80
C THR A 911 20.63 19.18 24.82
N VAL A 912 19.39 18.82 25.14
CA VAL A 912 18.21 19.16 24.34
C VAL A 912 17.63 20.47 24.82
N VAL A 913 17.39 21.40 23.90
CA VAL A 913 16.69 22.65 24.20
C VAL A 913 15.20 22.38 24.14
N LEU A 914 14.51 22.48 25.28
CA LEU A 914 13.05 22.30 25.36
C LEU A 914 12.32 23.61 25.02
N VAL A 915 11.29 23.52 24.19
CA VAL A 915 10.49 24.66 23.74
C VAL A 915 9.01 24.35 23.93
N ASP A 916 8.29 25.21 24.66
CA ASP A 916 6.82 25.17 24.77
C ASP A 916 6.22 26.21 23.81
N PRO A 917 5.59 25.81 22.69
CA PRO A 917 5.08 26.76 21.70
C PRO A 917 3.94 27.61 22.29
N PRO A 918 3.89 28.92 21.98
CA PRO A 918 2.82 29.78 22.48
C PRO A 918 1.47 29.43 21.87
N ALA A 919 0.46 29.31 22.71
CA ALA A 919 -0.93 29.05 22.30
C ALA A 919 -1.89 29.78 23.24
N VAL A 920 -3.10 30.11 22.77
CA VAL A 920 -4.15 30.72 23.59
C VAL A 920 -5.49 30.07 23.29
N SER A 921 -6.25 29.79 24.34
CA SER A 921 -7.52 29.08 24.27
C SER A 921 -8.56 29.83 25.10
N PRO A 922 -9.36 30.71 24.48
CA PRO A 922 -10.48 31.39 25.13
C PRO A 922 -11.65 30.44 25.37
N ASP A 923 -12.30 30.59 26.52
CA ASP A 923 -13.58 29.95 26.82
C ASP A 923 -14.71 30.60 25.98
N PRO A 924 -15.82 29.88 25.72
CA PRO A 924 -17.02 30.50 25.13
C PRO A 924 -17.49 31.71 25.96
N TYR A 925 -17.84 32.79 25.29
CA TYR A 925 -18.22 34.06 25.89
C TYR A 925 -19.74 34.28 25.77
N PRO A 926 -20.50 34.18 26.87
CA PRO A 926 -21.90 34.58 26.87
C PRO A 926 -22.02 36.08 26.55
N TRP A 927 -22.90 36.41 25.61
CA TRP A 927 -23.11 37.77 25.14
C TRP A 927 -23.33 38.73 26.33
N ASN A 928 -22.58 39.84 26.31
CA ASN A 928 -22.64 40.91 27.32
C ASN A 928 -22.15 40.53 28.73
N ASN A 929 -21.46 39.39 28.89
CA ASN A 929 -20.78 39.03 30.15
C ASN A 929 -19.57 39.96 30.42
N GLN A 930 -19.14 40.08 31.68
CA GLN A 930 -18.10 41.04 32.08
C GLN A 930 -16.75 40.80 31.41
N THR A 931 -16.29 39.54 31.40
CA THR A 931 -14.95 39.16 30.93
C THR A 931 -14.99 37.94 30.03
N ILE A 932 -14.03 37.86 29.11
CA ILE A 932 -13.62 36.63 28.43
C ILE A 932 -12.48 36.02 29.24
N THR A 933 -12.57 34.73 29.54
CA THR A 933 -11.52 33.96 30.23
C THR A 933 -10.92 32.92 29.30
N GLY A 934 -9.81 32.33 29.71
CA GLY A 934 -9.23 31.20 29.00
C GLY A 934 -7.86 30.83 29.55
N THR A 935 -7.17 29.95 28.83
CA THR A 935 -5.82 29.46 29.16
C THR A 935 -4.83 29.78 28.06
N TYR A 936 -3.54 29.70 28.37
CA TYR A 936 -2.46 29.87 27.40
C TYR A 936 -1.27 28.93 27.66
N ARG A 937 -0.40 28.78 26.66
CA ARG A 937 0.87 28.03 26.73
C ARG A 937 2.00 28.90 26.18
N GLY A 938 3.25 28.51 26.45
CA GLY A 938 4.44 29.29 26.07
C GLY A 938 4.62 30.60 26.85
N GLN A 939 5.64 31.37 26.47
CA GLN A 939 6.07 32.60 27.15
C GLN A 939 5.25 33.83 26.70
N GLY A 940 4.00 33.92 27.17
CA GLY A 940 3.13 35.09 26.99
C GLY A 940 3.12 36.04 28.19
N ASP A 941 2.99 37.35 27.93
CA ASP A 941 2.98 38.42 28.93
C ASP A 941 1.60 39.11 29.04
N THR A 942 0.91 39.28 27.89
CA THR A 942 -0.42 39.90 27.84
C THR A 942 -1.33 39.21 26.84
N VAL A 943 -2.64 39.39 27.01
CA VAL A 943 -3.64 39.09 25.98
C VAL A 943 -4.32 40.37 25.50
N GLN A 944 -4.72 40.40 24.24
CA GLN A 944 -5.49 41.47 23.62
C GLN A 944 -6.82 40.95 23.08
N LEU A 945 -7.88 41.72 23.29
CA LEU A 945 -9.19 41.48 22.72
C LEU A 945 -9.31 42.24 21.40
N SER A 946 -9.49 41.52 20.30
CA SER A 946 -9.76 42.08 18.98
C SER A 946 -11.22 41.84 18.60
N VAL A 947 -11.93 42.90 18.21
CA VAL A 947 -13.32 42.85 17.76
C VAL A 947 -13.39 43.39 16.33
N ASN A 948 -13.89 42.58 15.39
CA ASN A 948 -13.94 42.88 13.95
C ASN A 948 -12.57 43.33 13.40
N GLY A 949 -11.50 42.65 13.80
CA GLY A 949 -10.12 42.94 13.39
C GLY A 949 -9.46 44.15 14.08
N LYS A 950 -10.14 44.82 15.02
CA LYS A 950 -9.57 45.95 15.78
C LYS A 950 -9.35 45.57 17.24
N VAL A 951 -8.13 45.79 17.74
CA VAL A 951 -7.83 45.65 19.17
C VAL A 951 -8.60 46.71 19.97
N VAL A 952 -9.45 46.26 20.90
CA VAL A 952 -10.30 47.12 21.75
C VAL A 952 -9.90 47.08 23.22
N LYS A 953 -9.17 46.05 23.66
CA LYS A 953 -8.71 45.92 25.05
C LYS A 953 -7.43 45.09 25.15
N SER A 954 -6.69 45.26 26.24
CA SER A 954 -5.56 44.39 26.62
C SER A 954 -5.59 44.12 28.12
N ALA A 955 -5.07 42.97 28.53
CA ALA A 955 -4.94 42.54 29.93
C ALA A 955 -3.66 41.72 30.13
N ALA A 956 -3.10 41.73 31.33
CA ALA A 956 -2.01 40.82 31.69
C ALA A 956 -2.53 39.39 31.82
N VAL A 957 -1.68 38.42 31.47
CA VAL A 957 -1.96 37.00 31.76
C VAL A 957 -1.52 36.64 33.18
N GLN A 958 -1.97 35.50 33.68
CA GLN A 958 -1.58 34.95 34.98
C GLN A 958 -0.53 33.85 34.78
N PRO A 959 0.77 34.12 35.06
CA PRO A 959 1.85 33.19 34.73
C PRO A 959 1.90 31.93 35.59
N THR A 960 1.34 31.97 36.80
CA THR A 960 1.38 30.83 37.73
C THR A 960 0.39 29.73 37.34
N ASP A 961 -0.83 30.09 36.94
CA ASP A 961 -1.88 29.14 36.58
C ASP A 961 -2.11 29.04 35.07
N ARG A 962 -1.34 29.81 34.28
CA ARG A 962 -1.43 29.90 32.82
C ARG A 962 -2.83 30.28 32.32
N THR A 963 -3.52 31.16 33.04
CA THR A 963 -4.87 31.66 32.68
C THR A 963 -4.86 33.13 32.26
N PHE A 964 -5.98 33.59 31.70
CA PHE A 964 -6.22 35.02 31.50
C PHE A 964 -7.69 35.38 31.73
N ALA A 965 -7.93 36.65 32.04
CA ALA A 965 -9.26 37.25 32.07
C ALA A 965 -9.19 38.67 31.49
N ILE A 966 -10.04 38.98 30.52
CA ILE A 966 -10.06 40.27 29.82
C ILE A 966 -11.48 40.84 29.74
N TRP A 967 -11.64 42.11 30.11
CA TRP A 967 -12.93 42.80 30.09
C TRP A 967 -13.51 42.91 28.68
N ALA A 968 -14.78 42.51 28.51
CA ALA A 968 -15.46 42.43 27.21
C ALA A 968 -16.87 43.05 27.19
N GLN A 969 -17.52 43.24 28.35
CA GLN A 969 -18.86 43.82 28.43
C GLN A 969 -18.92 45.21 27.80
N GLY A 970 -19.89 45.41 26.91
CA GLY A 970 -20.11 46.66 26.18
C GLY A 970 -19.08 46.97 25.07
N LEU A 971 -18.11 46.09 24.82
CA LEU A 971 -17.08 46.30 23.78
C LEU A 971 -17.42 45.67 22.42
N LEU A 972 -18.39 44.76 22.38
CA LEU A 972 -18.85 44.13 21.14
C LEU A 972 -20.08 44.89 20.61
N PRO A 973 -20.16 45.21 19.31
CA PRO A 973 -21.29 45.93 18.72
C PRO A 973 -22.56 45.07 18.56
N SER A 974 -22.41 43.76 18.39
CA SER A 974 -23.50 42.79 18.34
C SER A 974 -22.98 41.38 18.66
N LYS A 975 -23.88 40.43 18.94
CA LYS A 975 -23.53 39.03 19.24
C LYS A 975 -22.84 38.30 18.08
N ASP A 976 -22.97 38.83 16.87
CA ASP A 976 -22.40 38.27 15.65
C ASP A 976 -21.05 38.91 15.29
N ALA A 977 -20.50 39.77 16.15
CA ALA A 977 -19.18 40.35 15.95
C ALA A 977 -18.09 39.26 15.95
N SER A 978 -17.09 39.41 15.08
CA SER A 978 -15.89 38.57 15.11
C SER A 978 -15.04 38.96 16.31
N VAL A 979 -14.71 38.00 17.17
CA VAL A 979 -13.98 38.23 18.42
C VAL A 979 -12.78 37.30 18.48
N ASP A 980 -11.59 37.84 18.66
CA ASP A 980 -10.37 37.06 18.87
C ASP A 980 -9.68 37.47 20.18
N ILE A 981 -9.05 36.51 20.84
CA ILE A 981 -8.00 36.73 21.82
C ILE A 981 -6.64 36.53 21.17
N ILE A 982 -5.76 37.50 21.35
CA ILE A 982 -4.39 37.50 20.86
C ILE A 982 -3.46 37.43 22.06
N LEU A 983 -2.62 36.41 22.15
CA LEU A 983 -1.53 36.34 23.12
C LEU A 983 -0.32 37.12 22.58
N CYS A 984 0.30 37.92 23.43
CA CYS A 984 1.44 38.75 23.10
C CYS A 984 2.63 38.51 24.03
N ASP A 985 3.84 38.68 23.50
CA ASP A 985 5.08 38.67 24.28
C ASP A 985 5.29 40.00 25.06
N LYS A 986 6.42 40.10 25.78
CA LYS A 986 6.82 41.31 26.54
C LYS A 986 6.98 42.58 25.68
N ASN A 987 7.17 42.42 24.37
CA ASN A 987 7.30 43.52 23.42
C ASN A 987 5.95 43.86 22.75
N LYS A 988 4.85 43.22 23.19
CA LYS A 988 3.51 43.32 22.62
C LYS A 988 3.40 42.78 21.19
N VAL A 989 4.32 41.90 20.79
CA VAL A 989 4.25 41.20 19.51
C VAL A 989 3.25 40.05 19.66
N GLU A 990 2.34 39.90 18.70
CA GLU A 990 1.43 38.75 18.62
C GLU A 990 2.20 37.45 18.46
N ILE A 991 1.97 36.50 19.37
CA ILE A 991 2.61 35.18 19.40
C ILE A 991 1.62 34.02 19.31
N ALA A 992 0.33 34.25 19.59
CA ALA A 992 -0.75 33.31 19.31
C ALA A 992 -2.10 34.05 19.18
N ARG A 993 -3.08 33.45 18.50
CA ARG A 993 -4.43 33.99 18.35
C ARG A 993 -5.45 32.85 18.36
N ALA A 994 -6.60 33.09 18.98
CA ALA A 994 -7.75 32.21 18.88
C ALA A 994 -9.06 33.00 18.87
N THR A 995 -10.02 32.53 18.09
CA THR A 995 -11.36 33.09 18.00
C THR A 995 -12.20 32.69 19.22
N VAL A 996 -12.95 33.65 19.75
CA VAL A 996 -13.87 33.46 20.87
C VAL A 996 -15.24 33.12 20.32
N VAL A 997 -15.83 32.02 20.81
CA VAL A 997 -17.20 31.67 20.48
C VAL A 997 -18.16 32.52 21.33
N VAL A 998 -18.90 33.43 20.71
CA VAL A 998 -19.91 34.24 21.39
C VAL A 998 -21.23 33.46 21.45
N THR A 999 -21.76 33.21 22.65
CA THR A 999 -23.00 32.45 22.86
C THR A 999 -24.12 33.33 23.40
N ASP A 1000 -25.37 32.88 23.30
CA ASP A 1000 -26.47 33.54 24.02
C ASP A 1000 -26.25 33.46 25.54
N PRO A 1001 -26.77 34.42 26.32
CA PRO A 1001 -26.75 34.34 27.77
C PRO A 1001 -27.48 33.08 28.26
N PRO A 1002 -27.00 32.43 29.34
CA PRO A 1002 -27.72 31.31 29.93
C PRO A 1002 -29.11 31.76 30.39
N SER A 1003 -30.10 30.91 30.17
CA SER A 1003 -31.50 31.16 30.53
C SER A 1003 -32.13 29.91 31.13
N ILE A 1004 -33.19 30.08 31.92
CA ILE A 1004 -33.96 28.97 32.47
C ILE A 1004 -35.46 29.26 32.35
N THR A 1005 -36.20 28.27 31.86
CA THR A 1005 -37.63 28.37 31.56
C THR A 1005 -38.38 27.25 32.25
N PRO A 1006 -38.91 27.49 33.47
CA PRO A 1006 -39.81 26.55 34.13
C PRO A 1006 -41.13 26.39 33.38
N ALA A 1007 -41.62 25.16 33.27
CA ALA A 1007 -42.95 24.85 32.77
C ALA A 1007 -44.04 25.30 33.76
N LEU A 1008 -45.31 25.39 33.30
CA LEU A 1008 -46.46 25.64 34.15
C LEU A 1008 -46.57 24.53 35.21
N TYR A 1009 -46.55 24.91 36.48
CA TYR A 1009 -46.66 23.99 37.59
C TYR A 1009 -48.11 23.89 38.09
N LEU A 1010 -48.71 22.69 37.97
CA LEU A 1010 -49.98 22.40 38.63
C LEU A 1010 -49.70 22.13 40.10
N TRP A 1011 -50.14 23.05 40.97
CA TRP A 1011 -49.90 22.99 42.41
C TRP A 1011 -50.47 21.69 42.99
N GLY A 1012 -49.61 20.94 43.70
CA GLY A 1012 -49.88 19.57 44.16
C GLY A 1012 -49.07 18.50 43.41
N ASN A 1013 -48.55 18.80 42.22
CA ASN A 1013 -47.70 17.85 41.49
C ASN A 1013 -46.33 17.68 42.18
N PRO A 1014 -45.72 16.47 42.11
CA PRO A 1014 -44.46 16.18 42.81
C PRO A 1014 -43.25 16.98 42.32
N TYR A 1015 -43.25 17.46 41.08
CA TYR A 1015 -42.08 18.08 40.46
C TYR A 1015 -42.43 19.34 39.67
N ILE A 1016 -41.51 20.30 39.67
CA ILE A 1016 -41.42 21.37 38.67
C ILE A 1016 -40.43 20.90 37.60
N THR A 1017 -40.79 21.07 36.34
CA THR A 1017 -39.93 20.77 35.19
C THR A 1017 -39.69 22.02 34.36
N GLY A 1018 -38.75 21.97 33.43
CA GLY A 1018 -38.50 23.03 32.47
C GLY A 1018 -37.27 22.77 31.62
N THR A 1019 -36.85 23.79 30.89
CA THR A 1019 -35.67 23.77 30.03
C THR A 1019 -34.69 24.88 30.40
N PHE A 1020 -33.45 24.78 29.97
CA PHE A 1020 -32.45 25.83 30.13
C PHE A 1020 -31.51 25.92 28.91
N THR A 1021 -30.74 27.00 28.83
CA THR A 1021 -29.65 27.20 27.86
C THR A 1021 -28.35 27.50 28.59
N GLY A 1022 -27.21 27.08 28.02
CA GLY A 1022 -25.88 27.24 28.61
C GLY A 1022 -25.42 26.03 29.44
N LEU A 1023 -24.17 26.09 29.93
CA LEU A 1023 -23.51 24.99 30.66
C LEU A 1023 -23.92 24.96 32.15
N GLY A 1024 -25.18 24.67 32.43
CA GLY A 1024 -25.67 24.45 33.80
C GLY A 1024 -25.30 23.06 34.33
N ALA A 1025 -24.89 22.98 35.60
CA ALA A 1025 -24.66 21.71 36.30
C ALA A 1025 -25.84 21.30 37.18
N SER A 1026 -26.57 22.26 37.74
CA SER A 1026 -27.73 22.00 38.60
C SER A 1026 -28.76 23.14 38.56
N VAL A 1027 -29.94 22.89 39.11
CA VAL A 1027 -30.99 23.88 39.35
C VAL A 1027 -31.34 23.95 40.84
N SER A 1028 -31.65 25.15 41.33
CA SER A 1028 -32.07 25.38 42.71
C SER A 1028 -33.48 25.99 42.77
N LEU A 1029 -34.35 25.36 43.55
CA LEU A 1029 -35.71 25.80 43.84
C LEU A 1029 -35.72 26.79 45.00
N TYR A 1030 -36.37 27.94 44.79
CA TYR A 1030 -36.65 28.93 45.81
C TYR A 1030 -38.16 29.10 45.98
N ALA A 1031 -38.60 29.18 47.23
CA ALA A 1031 -39.98 29.53 47.59
C ALA A 1031 -39.94 30.70 48.57
N ASN A 1032 -40.66 31.78 48.25
CA ASN A 1032 -40.72 33.02 49.02
C ASN A 1032 -39.33 33.56 49.42
N GLY A 1033 -38.36 33.49 48.49
CA GLY A 1033 -36.98 33.94 48.68
C GLY A 1033 -36.06 32.97 49.45
N LYS A 1034 -36.59 31.87 49.97
CA LYS A 1034 -35.80 30.84 50.67
C LYS A 1034 -35.40 29.73 49.71
N GLY A 1035 -34.10 29.38 49.68
CA GLY A 1035 -33.61 28.19 48.96
C GLY A 1035 -34.13 26.92 49.62
N ILE A 1036 -34.81 26.08 48.85
CA ILE A 1036 -35.49 24.87 49.33
C ILE A 1036 -34.69 23.62 48.98
N LYS A 1037 -34.32 23.48 47.70
CA LYS A 1037 -33.75 22.24 47.17
C LYS A 1037 -32.89 22.54 45.95
N THR A 1038 -31.90 21.69 45.71
CA THR A 1038 -31.09 21.68 44.48
C THR A 1038 -31.22 20.30 43.83
N ALA A 1039 -31.20 20.25 42.51
CA ALA A 1039 -31.21 19.02 41.71
C ALA A 1039 -30.27 19.17 40.52
N THR A 1040 -29.61 18.09 40.12
CA THR A 1040 -28.85 18.06 38.86
C THR A 1040 -29.78 18.24 37.66
N VAL A 1041 -29.26 18.87 36.61
CA VAL A 1041 -29.97 18.96 35.33
C VAL A 1041 -29.74 17.70 34.49
N ASN A 1042 -30.58 17.49 33.48
CA ASN A 1042 -30.42 16.39 32.53
C ASN A 1042 -29.50 16.80 31.37
N GLU A 1043 -28.88 15.82 30.70
CA GLU A 1043 -27.98 16.03 29.57
C GLU A 1043 -28.66 16.69 28.34
N ASP A 1044 -30.00 16.58 28.23
CA ASP A 1044 -30.81 17.13 27.15
C ASP A 1044 -31.24 18.59 27.38
N ASN A 1045 -30.60 19.30 28.31
CA ASN A 1045 -30.93 20.65 28.73
C ASN A 1045 -32.35 20.82 29.33
N THR A 1046 -32.92 19.73 29.86
CA THR A 1046 -34.13 19.79 30.68
C THR A 1046 -33.80 19.68 32.17
N PHE A 1047 -34.73 20.08 33.03
CA PHE A 1047 -34.61 19.86 34.46
C PHE A 1047 -35.91 19.34 35.07
N ARG A 1048 -35.77 18.63 36.19
CA ARG A 1048 -36.87 18.15 37.03
C ARG A 1048 -36.45 18.28 38.49
N ILE A 1049 -37.17 19.08 39.26
CA ILE A 1049 -36.89 19.30 40.68
C ILE A 1049 -38.13 19.02 41.52
N TYR A 1050 -37.94 18.26 42.60
CA TYR A 1050 -39.04 17.89 43.49
C TYR A 1050 -39.52 19.11 44.29
N ALA A 1051 -40.82 19.40 44.22
CA ALA A 1051 -41.41 20.64 44.74
C ALA A 1051 -42.61 20.40 45.67
N ASN A 1052 -43.24 19.22 45.62
CA ASN A 1052 -44.39 18.91 46.48
C ASN A 1052 -44.02 18.96 47.96
N THR A 1053 -44.96 19.38 48.81
CA THR A 1053 -44.81 19.68 50.25
C THR A 1053 -43.94 20.90 50.61
N PHE A 1054 -43.33 21.59 49.62
CA PHE A 1054 -42.53 22.80 49.85
C PHE A 1054 -43.18 24.10 49.37
N ILE A 1055 -44.36 24.00 48.73
CA ILE A 1055 -45.15 25.12 48.22
C ILE A 1055 -46.52 25.03 48.90
N ASP A 1056 -46.79 25.95 49.82
CA ASP A 1056 -47.95 25.88 50.72
C ASP A 1056 -49.25 26.28 50.02
N LYS A 1057 -49.17 27.21 49.08
CA LYS A 1057 -50.31 27.71 48.32
C LYS A 1057 -49.90 28.17 46.93
N VAL A 1058 -50.85 28.14 46.00
CA VAL A 1058 -50.66 28.58 44.60
C VAL A 1058 -50.27 30.06 44.45
N THR A 1059 -50.32 30.86 45.53
CA THR A 1059 -49.93 32.28 45.55
C THR A 1059 -48.50 32.52 46.04
N ASP A 1060 -47.75 31.49 46.43
CA ASP A 1060 -46.34 31.63 46.83
C ASP A 1060 -45.46 32.08 45.67
N LEU A 1061 -44.41 32.86 45.93
CA LEU A 1061 -43.42 33.21 44.93
C LEU A 1061 -42.43 32.05 44.77
N VAL A 1062 -42.51 31.34 43.64
CA VAL A 1062 -41.62 30.21 43.34
C VAL A 1062 -40.69 30.55 42.18
N GLU A 1063 -39.40 30.26 42.34
CA GLU A 1063 -38.36 30.54 41.35
C GLU A 1063 -37.40 29.37 41.20
N ILE A 1064 -36.87 29.17 39.99
CA ILE A 1064 -35.77 28.24 39.73
C ILE A 1064 -34.55 29.03 39.28
N ALA A 1065 -33.40 28.75 39.89
CA ALA A 1065 -32.10 29.25 39.47
C ALA A 1065 -31.29 28.14 38.79
N LEU A 1066 -30.62 28.45 37.68
CA LEU A 1066 -29.61 27.60 37.04
C LEU A 1066 -28.24 27.88 37.67
N VAL A 1067 -27.48 26.83 37.96
CA VAL A 1067 -26.20 26.88 38.68
C VAL A 1067 -25.13 26.13 37.90
N ASP A 1068 -23.94 26.72 37.77
CA ASP A 1068 -22.79 26.12 37.07
C ASP A 1068 -22.05 25.08 37.94
N SER A 1069 -21.00 24.46 37.37
CA SER A 1069 -20.19 23.45 38.08
C SER A 1069 -19.37 24.00 39.25
N GLN A 1070 -19.21 25.32 39.34
CA GLN A 1070 -18.55 26.01 40.45
C GLN A 1070 -19.54 26.43 41.54
N GLY A 1071 -20.82 26.11 41.39
CA GLY A 1071 -21.87 26.44 42.34
C GLY A 1071 -22.39 27.88 42.21
N ARG A 1072 -22.09 28.59 41.12
CA ARG A 1072 -22.54 29.97 40.90
C ARG A 1072 -23.88 29.99 40.17
N GLU A 1073 -24.78 30.84 40.61
CA GLU A 1073 -26.04 31.11 39.90
C GLU A 1073 -25.78 31.87 38.61
N ILE A 1074 -26.24 31.32 37.48
CA ILE A 1074 -26.03 31.87 36.14
C ILE A 1074 -27.34 32.30 35.44
N ALA A 1075 -28.51 31.85 35.93
CA ALA A 1075 -29.81 32.32 35.46
C ALA A 1075 -30.90 32.10 36.54
N ARG A 1076 -31.98 32.88 36.53
CA ARG A 1076 -33.14 32.71 37.43
C ARG A 1076 -34.45 33.05 36.73
N SER A 1077 -35.51 32.29 37.01
CA SER A 1077 -36.83 32.55 36.45
C SER A 1077 -37.97 32.14 37.41
N LYS A 1078 -39.09 32.86 37.32
CA LYS A 1078 -40.29 32.61 38.12
C LYS A 1078 -41.08 31.43 37.56
N VAL A 1079 -41.56 30.56 38.45
CA VAL A 1079 -42.45 29.44 38.11
C VAL A 1079 -43.89 29.94 38.09
N ARG A 1080 -44.58 29.72 36.96
CA ARG A 1080 -46.02 29.99 36.87
C ARG A 1080 -46.79 28.82 37.50
N MET A 1081 -47.81 29.11 38.32
CA MET A 1081 -48.56 28.09 39.06
C MET A 1081 -50.07 28.22 38.91
N THR A 1082 -50.79 27.10 39.00
CA THR A 1082 -52.27 27.03 39.00
C THR A 1082 -52.76 25.78 39.77
N VAL A 1083 -54.03 25.75 40.20
CA VAL A 1083 -54.63 24.57 40.84
C VAL A 1083 -54.91 23.44 39.83
N ILE A 1084 -54.97 22.20 40.31
CA ILE A 1084 -55.38 21.02 39.52
C ILE A 1084 -56.89 21.14 39.21
N PRO A 1085 -57.33 21.02 37.94
CA PRO A 1085 -58.75 21.11 37.60
C PRO A 1085 -59.60 19.96 38.15
N THR A 1086 -60.84 20.24 38.53
CA THR A 1086 -61.84 19.22 38.92
C THR A 1086 -63.23 19.57 38.38
N ILE A 1087 -64.11 18.59 38.20
CA ILE A 1087 -65.50 18.80 37.73
C ILE A 1087 -66.48 17.96 38.56
N GLN A 1088 -67.61 18.55 38.93
CA GLN A 1088 -68.68 17.90 39.69
C GLN A 1088 -70.05 18.24 39.06
N PRO A 1089 -70.64 17.33 38.26
CA PRO A 1089 -71.97 17.50 37.69
C PRO A 1089 -73.09 17.39 38.73
N ASP A 1090 -74.12 18.22 38.58
CA ASP A 1090 -75.39 18.06 39.26
C ASP A 1090 -76.20 16.88 38.69
N ILE A 1091 -77.27 16.47 39.38
CA ILE A 1091 -78.24 15.50 38.85
C ILE A 1091 -78.93 16.10 37.62
N TYR A 1092 -78.87 15.39 36.49
CA TYR A 1092 -79.56 15.74 35.27
C TYR A 1092 -80.94 15.08 35.19
N LEU A 1093 -81.98 15.91 35.06
CA LEU A 1093 -83.34 15.45 34.82
C LEU A 1093 -83.54 15.20 33.32
N TRP A 1094 -83.72 13.95 32.92
CA TRP A 1094 -83.87 13.54 31.53
C TRP A 1094 -85.06 14.24 30.88
N GLY A 1095 -84.79 14.91 29.76
CA GLY A 1095 -85.75 15.76 29.06
C GLY A 1095 -85.67 17.25 29.42
N THR A 1096 -84.77 17.66 30.33
CA THR A 1096 -84.48 19.09 30.59
C THR A 1096 -83.36 19.62 29.69
N THR A 1097 -83.19 20.93 29.64
CA THR A 1097 -82.34 21.61 28.65
C THR A 1097 -80.84 21.35 28.80
N SER A 1098 -80.31 21.22 30.02
CA SER A 1098 -78.86 21.22 30.25
C SER A 1098 -78.44 20.37 31.44
N VAL A 1099 -77.23 19.79 31.35
CA VAL A 1099 -76.48 19.32 32.52
C VAL A 1099 -75.73 20.52 33.09
N THR A 1100 -75.81 20.73 34.40
CA THR A 1100 -75.08 21.77 35.13
C THR A 1100 -74.15 21.15 36.16
N GLY A 1101 -73.28 21.96 36.77
CA GLY A 1101 -72.49 21.54 37.92
C GLY A 1101 -71.43 22.57 38.30
N ALA A 1102 -70.57 22.19 39.23
CA ALA A 1102 -69.44 22.99 39.69
C ALA A 1102 -68.11 22.50 39.08
N PHE A 1103 -67.11 23.39 39.03
CA PHE A 1103 -65.77 23.02 38.60
C PHE A 1103 -64.67 23.85 39.29
N GLU A 1104 -63.49 23.27 39.45
CA GLU A 1104 -62.26 23.98 39.80
C GLU A 1104 -61.33 24.07 38.59
N GLY A 1105 -60.68 25.22 38.43
CA GLY A 1105 -59.83 25.50 37.27
C GLY A 1105 -59.71 27.00 36.98
N SER A 1106 -58.63 27.38 36.31
CA SER A 1106 -58.37 28.74 35.85
C SER A 1106 -58.60 28.86 34.33
N GLU A 1107 -58.96 30.07 33.88
CA GLU A 1107 -59.29 30.33 32.46
C GLU A 1107 -58.12 30.05 31.50
N GLY A 1108 -56.88 30.08 32.00
CA GLY A 1108 -55.69 29.73 31.23
C GLY A 1108 -55.41 28.23 31.11
N VAL A 1109 -56.22 27.38 31.75
CA VAL A 1109 -55.97 25.91 31.86
C VAL A 1109 -57.15 25.09 31.35
N VAL A 1110 -58.37 25.50 31.66
CA VAL A 1110 -59.60 24.87 31.14
C VAL A 1110 -60.38 25.89 30.35
N LYS A 1111 -61.06 25.47 29.28
CA LYS A 1111 -61.80 26.39 28.41
C LYS A 1111 -63.26 26.03 28.19
N TYR A 1112 -63.59 24.75 28.11
CA TYR A 1112 -64.97 24.31 27.92
C TYR A 1112 -65.21 22.94 28.56
N VAL A 1113 -66.48 22.55 28.61
CA VAL A 1113 -66.91 21.22 29.04
C VAL A 1113 -67.53 20.47 27.85
N LYS A 1114 -67.31 19.16 27.78
CA LYS A 1114 -67.95 18.26 26.82
C LYS A 1114 -68.74 17.16 27.52
N LEU A 1115 -69.71 16.59 26.83
CA LEU A 1115 -70.44 15.40 27.27
C LEU A 1115 -70.01 14.17 26.45
N LEU A 1116 -69.75 13.08 27.15
CA LEU A 1116 -69.56 11.75 26.57
C LEU A 1116 -70.76 10.86 26.93
N GLU A 1117 -71.24 10.05 25.98
CA GLU A 1117 -72.21 8.97 26.18
C GLU A 1117 -71.54 7.64 25.82
N ASN A 1118 -71.41 6.73 26.79
CA ASN A 1118 -70.70 5.45 26.66
C ASN A 1118 -69.28 5.62 26.08
N GLY A 1119 -68.56 6.67 26.53
CA GLY A 1119 -67.22 7.02 26.08
C GLY A 1119 -67.15 7.78 24.74
N LYS A 1120 -68.27 7.96 24.04
CA LYS A 1120 -68.33 8.71 22.78
C LYS A 1120 -68.80 10.14 23.00
N GLN A 1121 -68.10 11.11 22.42
CA GLN A 1121 -68.50 12.52 22.49
C GLN A 1121 -69.85 12.77 21.82
N ILE A 1122 -70.75 13.42 22.56
CA ILE A 1122 -72.10 13.77 22.10
C ILE A 1122 -72.35 15.28 22.06
N HIS A 1123 -71.56 16.09 22.79
CA HIS A 1123 -71.66 17.56 22.75
C HIS A 1123 -70.38 18.24 23.28
N ILE A 1124 -70.02 19.41 22.75
CA ILE A 1124 -68.77 20.13 23.10
C ILE A 1124 -68.93 21.63 23.38
N THR A 1125 -70.16 22.15 23.38
CA THR A 1125 -70.44 23.59 23.48
C THR A 1125 -71.03 23.99 24.84
N GLY A 1126 -70.54 23.39 25.93
CA GLY A 1126 -70.91 23.82 27.28
C GLY A 1126 -70.04 24.98 27.76
N GLY A 1127 -70.67 26.01 28.34
CA GLY A 1127 -69.99 27.18 28.87
C GLY A 1127 -69.47 26.97 30.30
N LEU A 1128 -68.30 27.51 30.58
CA LEU A 1128 -67.75 27.65 31.93
C LEU A 1128 -67.95 29.08 32.41
N ASP A 1129 -68.48 29.25 33.62
CA ASP A 1129 -68.52 30.53 34.33
C ASP A 1129 -67.43 30.51 35.41
N PHE A 1130 -66.31 31.19 35.12
CA PHE A 1130 -65.18 31.27 36.03
C PHE A 1130 -65.45 32.14 37.26
N ALA A 1131 -66.44 33.03 37.22
CA ALA A 1131 -66.80 33.89 38.35
C ALA A 1131 -67.60 33.10 39.40
N THR A 1132 -68.52 32.24 38.95
CA THR A 1132 -69.35 31.42 39.84
C THR A 1132 -68.82 29.99 40.04
N LYS A 1133 -67.76 29.61 39.34
CA LYS A 1133 -67.20 28.23 39.33
C LYS A 1133 -68.23 27.17 38.94
N SER A 1134 -69.09 27.52 38.00
CA SER A 1134 -70.16 26.65 37.51
C SER A 1134 -70.03 26.38 36.01
N PHE A 1135 -70.60 25.28 35.55
CA PHE A 1135 -70.71 24.97 34.13
C PHE A 1135 -72.15 24.63 33.75
N GLY A 1136 -72.47 24.84 32.47
CA GLY A 1136 -73.73 24.42 31.87
C GLY A 1136 -73.49 23.91 30.46
N ILE A 1137 -74.02 22.73 30.16
CA ILE A 1137 -73.91 22.11 28.84
C ILE A 1137 -75.26 21.58 28.36
N TYR A 1138 -75.63 21.94 27.14
CA TYR A 1138 -76.91 21.57 26.56
C TYR A 1138 -77.03 20.05 26.37
N ALA A 1139 -78.17 19.49 26.78
CA ALA A 1139 -78.38 18.04 26.88
C ALA A 1139 -79.75 17.56 26.36
N TYR A 1140 -80.70 18.47 26.12
CA TYR A 1140 -82.02 18.13 25.60
C TYR A 1140 -81.94 17.53 24.19
N ASN A 1141 -82.54 16.36 23.98
CA ASN A 1141 -82.41 15.57 22.75
C ASN A 1141 -80.97 15.22 22.34
N VAL A 1142 -79.96 15.52 23.16
CA VAL A 1142 -78.56 15.10 22.96
C VAL A 1142 -78.36 13.75 23.63
N ILE A 1143 -78.74 13.62 24.90
CA ILE A 1143 -78.77 12.35 25.62
C ILE A 1143 -80.04 11.60 25.21
N LYS A 1144 -79.89 10.60 24.32
CA LYS A 1144 -81.02 9.89 23.70
C LYS A 1144 -81.62 8.82 24.60
N ASN A 1145 -80.81 8.22 25.46
CA ASN A 1145 -81.21 7.11 26.30
C ASN A 1145 -80.87 7.40 27.77
N LYS A 1146 -81.88 7.36 28.66
CA LYS A 1146 -81.72 7.51 30.11
C LYS A 1146 -80.73 6.49 30.71
N GLY A 1147 -80.63 5.29 30.12
CA GLY A 1147 -79.78 4.21 30.62
C GLY A 1147 -78.30 4.29 30.22
N SER A 1148 -77.89 5.29 29.43
CA SER A 1148 -76.49 5.41 29.00
C SER A 1148 -75.58 5.93 30.13
N LEU A 1149 -74.31 5.51 30.14
CA LEU A 1149 -73.28 6.15 30.96
C LEU A 1149 -72.97 7.52 30.34
N VAL A 1150 -73.31 8.61 31.03
CA VAL A 1150 -72.97 9.96 30.59
C VAL A 1150 -71.94 10.57 31.52
N GLU A 1151 -70.95 11.25 30.95
CA GLU A 1151 -69.86 11.89 31.68
C GLU A 1151 -69.65 13.32 31.20
N ALA A 1152 -69.40 14.23 32.13
CA ALA A 1152 -68.96 15.58 31.83
C ALA A 1152 -67.44 15.65 31.97
N VAL A 1153 -66.79 16.25 30.97
CA VAL A 1153 -65.32 16.31 30.87
C VAL A 1153 -64.90 17.75 30.67
N LEU A 1154 -64.06 18.28 31.56
CA LEU A 1154 -63.37 19.55 31.39
C LEU A 1154 -62.24 19.39 30.38
N CYS A 1155 -62.16 20.31 29.42
CA CYS A 1155 -61.10 20.34 28.42
C CYS A 1155 -60.36 21.68 28.38
N ASP A 1156 -59.11 21.63 27.93
CA ASP A 1156 -58.34 22.82 27.52
C ASP A 1156 -58.71 23.28 26.09
N THR A 1157 -57.99 24.25 25.53
CA THR A 1157 -58.22 24.78 24.18
C THR A 1157 -57.92 23.79 23.05
N THR A 1158 -57.20 22.69 23.33
CA THR A 1158 -56.79 21.65 22.37
C THR A 1158 -57.67 20.40 22.45
N GLU A 1159 -58.77 20.46 23.20
CA GLU A 1159 -59.64 19.34 23.55
C GLU A 1159 -59.03 18.29 24.49
N THR A 1160 -57.86 18.59 25.09
CA THR A 1160 -57.21 17.69 26.04
C THR A 1160 -58.04 17.59 27.32
N GLU A 1161 -58.30 16.37 27.76
CA GLU A 1161 -59.07 16.10 28.98
C GLU A 1161 -58.28 16.51 30.23
N MET A 1162 -58.88 17.38 31.04
CA MET A 1162 -58.28 17.92 32.27
C MET A 1162 -58.90 17.32 33.53
N ALA A 1163 -60.20 17.02 33.50
CA ALA A 1163 -60.91 16.29 34.55
C ALA A 1163 -62.20 15.68 33.99
N ARG A 1164 -62.67 14.58 34.59
CA ARG A 1164 -63.93 13.90 34.21
C ARG A 1164 -64.76 13.52 35.44
N ALA A 1165 -66.07 13.49 35.28
CA ALA A 1165 -66.98 12.93 36.26
C ALA A 1165 -68.27 12.41 35.61
N THR A 1166 -68.87 11.38 36.21
CA THR A 1166 -70.14 10.80 35.76
C THR A 1166 -71.32 11.71 36.08
N VAL A 1167 -72.21 11.90 35.12
CA VAL A 1167 -73.48 12.60 35.29
C VAL A 1167 -74.54 11.63 35.77
N THR A 1168 -75.18 11.93 36.90
CA THR A 1168 -76.30 11.13 37.41
C THR A 1168 -77.59 11.53 36.68
N ILE A 1169 -78.22 10.61 35.94
CA ILE A 1169 -79.43 10.87 35.15
C ILE A 1169 -80.68 10.30 35.84
N LYS A 1170 -81.74 11.09 35.96
CA LYS A 1170 -83.05 10.65 36.49
C LYS A 1170 -84.21 11.13 35.60
N GLN A 1171 -85.31 10.40 35.55
CA GLN A 1171 -86.55 10.69 34.84
C GLN A 1171 -87.23 11.92 35.44
N LEU A 1172 -87.62 12.87 34.59
CA LEU A 1172 -88.47 13.98 35.01
C LEU A 1172 -89.84 13.44 35.45
N PRO A 1173 -90.31 13.71 36.69
CA PRO A 1173 -91.63 13.29 37.13
C PRO A 1173 -92.75 13.96 36.33
N SER A 1174 -93.94 13.37 36.34
CA SER A 1174 -95.17 14.01 35.84
C SER A 1174 -96.23 14.10 36.94
N ILE A 1175 -97.09 15.11 36.85
CA ILE A 1175 -98.22 15.30 37.76
C ILE A 1175 -99.47 15.66 36.95
N SER A 1176 -100.58 14.99 37.24
CA SER A 1176 -101.87 15.16 36.60
C SER A 1176 -102.94 15.35 37.67
N PRO A 1177 -103.32 16.61 37.99
CA PRO A 1177 -104.45 16.87 38.89
C PRO A 1177 -105.76 16.40 38.26
N ASP A 1178 -106.65 15.87 39.08
CA ASP A 1178 -108.04 15.64 38.71
C ASP A 1178 -108.75 16.98 38.49
N GLN A 1179 -109.87 16.97 37.75
CA GLN A 1179 -110.76 18.12 37.75
C GLN A 1179 -111.26 18.35 39.17
N TYR A 1180 -111.15 19.58 39.66
CA TYR A 1180 -111.52 19.95 41.02
C TYR A 1180 -112.94 20.50 41.02
N PRO A 1181 -113.94 19.77 41.55
CA PRO A 1181 -115.28 20.32 41.69
C PRO A 1181 -115.25 21.45 42.71
N TRP A 1182 -115.85 22.58 42.37
CA TRP A 1182 -115.82 23.78 43.19
C TRP A 1182 -116.24 23.50 44.65
N ASN A 1183 -115.46 24.06 45.60
CA ASN A 1183 -115.71 23.99 47.05
C ASN A 1183 -115.66 22.57 47.67
N THR A 1184 -115.07 21.60 46.97
CA THR A 1184 -114.77 20.28 47.55
C THR A 1184 -113.53 20.31 48.43
N THR A 1185 -113.38 19.34 49.34
CA THR A 1185 -112.36 19.39 50.40
C THR A 1185 -110.93 19.36 49.86
N TYR A 1186 -110.68 18.59 48.81
CA TYR A 1186 -109.33 18.28 48.34
C TYR A 1186 -109.18 18.47 46.83
N VAL A 1187 -108.02 18.97 46.41
CA VAL A 1187 -107.49 18.73 45.06
C VAL A 1187 -106.74 17.42 45.12
N SER A 1188 -107.18 16.44 44.34
CA SER A 1188 -106.51 15.16 44.16
C SER A 1188 -105.92 15.04 42.76
N GLY A 1189 -105.15 13.99 42.55
CA GLY A 1189 -104.71 13.58 41.23
C GLY A 1189 -103.69 12.46 41.33
N VAL A 1190 -103.06 12.17 40.20
CA VAL A 1190 -102.00 11.17 40.09
C VAL A 1190 -100.67 11.81 39.72
N TYR A 1191 -99.58 11.14 40.07
CA TYR A 1191 -98.24 11.53 39.67
C TYR A 1191 -97.44 10.30 39.28
N VAL A 1192 -96.44 10.48 38.42
CA VAL A 1192 -95.49 9.42 38.05
C VAL A 1192 -94.09 9.90 38.41
N ASP A 1193 -93.41 9.14 39.25
CA ASP A 1193 -92.05 9.42 39.70
C ASP A 1193 -91.28 8.12 39.86
N SER A 1194 -90.77 7.60 38.75
CA SER A 1194 -90.08 6.30 38.71
C SER A 1194 -88.75 6.28 39.46
N ASP A 1195 -88.15 7.45 39.74
CA ASP A 1195 -86.88 7.56 40.48
C ASP A 1195 -87.04 8.12 41.90
N GLY A 1196 -88.28 8.25 42.38
CA GLY A 1196 -88.62 8.62 43.76
C GLY A 1196 -88.07 9.99 44.20
N MET A 1197 -88.02 10.97 43.30
CA MET A 1197 -87.51 12.31 43.57
C MET A 1197 -88.50 13.22 44.29
N ALA A 1198 -89.80 13.09 44.01
CA ALA A 1198 -90.83 13.91 44.63
C ALA A 1198 -90.98 13.55 46.12
N LYS A 1199 -90.81 14.55 46.97
CA LYS A 1199 -91.00 14.44 48.43
C LYS A 1199 -92.16 15.28 48.94
N LYS A 1200 -92.58 16.30 48.19
CA LYS A 1200 -93.72 17.15 48.54
C LYS A 1200 -94.55 17.45 47.29
N VAL A 1201 -95.81 17.77 47.52
CA VAL A 1201 -96.72 18.32 46.51
C VAL A 1201 -97.34 19.59 47.06
N ARG A 1202 -97.43 20.65 46.24
CA ARG A 1202 -98.05 21.91 46.65
C ARG A 1202 -99.10 22.34 45.64
N LEU A 1203 -100.15 22.99 46.13
CA LEU A 1203 -101.08 23.76 45.32
C LEU A 1203 -100.58 25.21 45.27
N LEU A 1204 -100.49 25.76 44.08
CA LEU A 1204 -100.02 27.11 43.82
C LEU A 1204 -101.14 27.93 43.20
N GLU A 1205 -101.28 29.17 43.65
CA GLU A 1205 -102.10 30.20 43.02
C GLU A 1205 -101.18 31.28 42.49
N ASN A 1206 -101.26 31.56 41.18
CA ASN A 1206 -100.40 32.55 40.51
C ASN A 1206 -98.90 32.32 40.76
N GLY A 1207 -98.48 31.04 40.82
CA GLY A 1207 -97.09 30.64 41.05
C GLY A 1207 -96.62 30.71 42.50
N LYS A 1208 -97.48 31.07 43.47
CA LYS A 1208 -97.17 31.04 44.90
C LYS A 1208 -97.87 29.87 45.58
N ALA A 1209 -97.14 29.07 46.35
CA ALA A 1209 -97.72 27.97 47.11
C ALA A 1209 -98.74 28.47 48.15
N ILE A 1210 -99.98 27.97 48.08
CA ILE A 1210 -101.08 28.28 48.99
C ILE A 1210 -101.46 27.12 49.90
N ALA A 1211 -101.13 25.88 49.50
CA ALA A 1211 -101.32 24.70 50.33
C ALA A 1211 -100.25 23.64 50.01
N THR A 1212 -99.90 22.81 50.99
CA THR A 1212 -99.04 21.62 50.81
C THR A 1212 -99.89 20.38 51.05
N GLY A 1213 -99.78 19.40 50.17
CA GLY A 1213 -100.49 18.14 50.27
C GLY A 1213 -99.58 16.97 50.60
N GLN A 1214 -100.19 15.79 50.63
CA GLN A 1214 -99.50 14.53 50.84
C GLN A 1214 -99.42 13.75 49.54
N LEU A 1215 -98.25 13.16 49.30
CA LEU A 1215 -98.04 12.15 48.27
C LEU A 1215 -98.36 10.78 48.86
N ASN A 1216 -99.05 9.93 48.11
CA ASN A 1216 -99.23 8.52 48.42
C ASN A 1216 -98.45 7.67 47.40
N PRO A 1217 -97.23 7.24 47.74
CA PRO A 1217 -96.39 6.44 46.83
C PRO A 1217 -96.96 5.06 46.53
N ALA A 1218 -97.82 4.50 47.39
CA ALA A 1218 -98.40 3.17 47.16
C ALA A 1218 -99.41 3.17 46.00
N THR A 1219 -100.09 4.30 45.78
CA THR A 1219 -101.14 4.45 44.77
C THR A 1219 -100.77 5.45 43.68
N ASN A 1220 -99.57 6.05 43.73
CA ASN A 1220 -99.14 7.13 42.82
C ASN A 1220 -100.14 8.28 42.74
N SER A 1221 -100.79 8.58 43.86
CA SER A 1221 -101.80 9.64 43.97
C SER A 1221 -101.37 10.70 44.96
N PHE A 1222 -101.96 11.88 44.85
CA PHE A 1222 -101.72 12.96 45.79
C PHE A 1222 -103.05 13.55 46.26
N LEU A 1223 -103.01 14.15 47.45
CA LEU A 1223 -104.17 14.81 48.04
C LEU A 1223 -103.73 16.11 48.71
N ILE A 1224 -104.33 17.23 48.32
CA ILE A 1224 -104.05 18.56 48.86
C ILE A 1224 -105.34 19.15 49.38
N TYR A 1225 -105.38 19.54 50.66
CA TYR A 1225 -106.55 20.21 51.22
C TYR A 1225 -106.71 21.60 50.59
N ALA A 1226 -107.85 21.84 49.92
CA ALA A 1226 -108.06 23.02 49.08
C ALA A 1226 -109.28 23.86 49.46
N LYS A 1227 -110.24 23.30 50.22
CA LYS A 1227 -111.44 24.03 50.65
C LYS A 1227 -111.09 25.22 51.54
N GLY A 1228 -111.58 26.39 51.15
CA GLY A 1228 -111.29 27.66 51.83
C GLY A 1228 -109.97 28.32 51.41
N TYR A 1229 -109.08 27.61 50.71
CA TYR A 1229 -107.89 28.19 50.08
C TYR A 1229 -108.18 28.69 48.66
N ILE A 1230 -109.06 28.01 47.93
CA ILE A 1230 -109.57 28.48 46.63
C ILE A 1230 -110.88 29.24 46.89
N THR A 1231 -110.91 30.55 46.65
CA THR A 1231 -112.00 31.45 47.09
C THR A 1231 -112.96 31.91 45.98
N SER A 1232 -112.71 31.53 44.72
CA SER A 1232 -113.62 31.79 43.59
C SER A 1232 -113.74 30.60 42.62
N PRO A 1233 -114.96 30.30 42.09
CA PRO A 1233 -115.18 29.23 41.09
C PRO A 1233 -114.68 29.60 39.69
N SER A 1234 -114.33 30.86 39.43
CA SER A 1234 -113.87 31.28 38.11
C SER A 1234 -112.39 30.97 37.92
N ALA A 1235 -112.07 29.85 37.25
CA ALA A 1235 -110.70 29.50 36.85
C ALA A 1235 -110.01 30.60 36.00
N ALA A 1236 -110.77 31.55 35.44
CA ALA A 1236 -110.26 32.56 34.52
C ALA A 1236 -109.47 33.74 35.16
N LYS A 1237 -109.29 33.81 36.50
CA LYS A 1237 -108.50 34.90 37.14
C LYS A 1237 -107.37 34.44 38.08
N ALA A 1238 -107.24 33.14 38.36
CA ALA A 1238 -106.20 32.60 39.24
C ALA A 1238 -105.54 31.39 38.58
N ASN A 1239 -104.26 31.49 38.20
CA ASN A 1239 -103.50 30.38 37.59
C ASN A 1239 -103.20 29.31 38.65
N LEU A 1240 -104.16 28.41 38.87
CA LEU A 1240 -104.03 27.31 39.82
C LEU A 1240 -103.25 26.15 39.21
N THR A 1241 -102.15 25.77 39.87
CA THR A 1241 -101.30 24.64 39.47
C THR A 1241 -100.96 23.78 40.67
N VAL A 1242 -100.73 22.49 40.45
CA VAL A 1242 -100.08 21.61 41.43
C VAL A 1242 -98.66 21.33 40.99
N ALA A 1243 -97.72 21.33 41.94
CA ALA A 1243 -96.32 21.09 41.65
C ALA A 1243 -95.70 20.08 42.62
N LEU A 1244 -94.82 19.23 42.09
CA LEU A 1244 -93.97 18.34 42.85
C LEU A 1244 -92.66 19.04 43.22
N TYR A 1245 -92.16 18.77 44.42
CA TYR A 1245 -90.88 19.29 44.91
C TYR A 1245 -90.03 18.15 45.47
N ASP A 1246 -88.71 18.29 45.33
CA ASP A 1246 -87.74 17.36 45.91
C ASP A 1246 -87.46 17.62 47.41
N SER A 1247 -86.49 16.91 47.97
CA SER A 1247 -86.06 17.07 49.38
C SER A 1247 -85.41 18.43 49.68
N GLN A 1248 -84.92 19.14 48.66
CA GLN A 1248 -84.33 20.48 48.79
C GLN A 1248 -85.34 21.60 48.52
N ASP A 1249 -86.63 21.26 48.39
CA ASP A 1249 -87.71 22.20 48.09
C ASP A 1249 -87.58 22.85 46.69
N LYS A 1250 -86.87 22.19 45.76
CA LYS A 1250 -86.78 22.59 44.35
C LYS A 1250 -88.00 22.06 43.59
N GLU A 1251 -88.66 22.94 42.84
CA GLU A 1251 -89.79 22.56 41.98
C GLU A 1251 -89.31 21.62 40.87
N LEU A 1252 -89.90 20.43 40.79
CA LEU A 1252 -89.56 19.39 39.81
C LEU A 1252 -90.42 19.50 38.55
N VAL A 1253 -91.74 19.56 38.73
CA VAL A 1253 -92.74 19.66 37.66
C VAL A 1253 -94.02 20.26 38.23
N LYS A 1254 -94.78 20.98 37.39
CA LYS A 1254 -96.12 21.47 37.75
C LYS A 1254 -97.12 21.32 36.61
N ASN A 1255 -98.40 21.26 36.95
CA ASN A 1255 -99.49 21.16 35.99
C ASN A 1255 -100.73 21.93 36.47
N THR A 1256 -101.56 22.39 35.53
CA THR A 1256 -102.73 23.24 35.79
C THR A 1256 -103.88 22.44 36.38
N VAL A 1257 -104.56 23.01 37.37
CA VAL A 1257 -105.79 22.46 37.96
C VAL A 1257 -107.00 23.10 37.29
N THR A 1258 -107.89 22.28 36.74
CA THR A 1258 -109.15 22.75 36.13
C THR A 1258 -110.29 22.66 37.15
N ILE A 1259 -111.00 23.77 37.38
CA ILE A 1259 -112.16 23.82 38.27
C ILE A 1259 -113.43 23.49 37.46
N ILE A 1260 -114.29 22.61 37.96
CA ILE A 1260 -115.60 22.26 37.38
C ILE A 1260 -116.77 22.55 38.31
#